data_AF-A0AB35MET0-F1
#
_entry.id   AF-A0AB35MET0-F1
#
_cell.length_a   1.000
_cell.length_b   1.000
_cell.length_c   1.000
_cell.angle_alpha   90.00
_cell.angle_beta   90.00
_cell.angle_gamma   90.00
#
_symmetry.space_group_name_H-M   'P 1'
#
loop_
_entity.id
_entity.type
_entity.pdbx_description
1 polymer ?
#
loop_
_entity_poly.entity_id
_entity_poly.type
_entity_poly.pdbx_seq_one_letter_code
_entity_poly.pdbx_strand_id
1 'polypeptide(L)'
;MGPSDPIELASRGALTTIALDAREDGAVARAVAHLAGDLADACGARTSITAEVDRARIVVGTLGSPAGALAESLGIDLDPLRDGDGPAWEAYLIHAIDDRLFILGSDRRGAIFGIYDLCRAAGVSPWRWFADVPVRTSDRLSVSPGRLVADRPSVKYRGIFINDEEELEAWAGTHTADGTIGPELYEKVFELLLRLRANHIWPAMHVNHFNGDPRSGRLAEDMGIVIGTSHCDMLTRSNQNEWAPWLAERGEDVEYDYSIPGSNREALRDYWRGGIEQNRDYEIAWTVGMRGIHDSGFVTAAIDADESLSPAQKADAKRDLLASVMHDQLGLLDQVVGPDTSGNRLTTFVPYKEVLGLYDAGLPLPDDVTVIWADDNFGYVRRFPTPAEAARGGGNGLYYHSSYWSQPPRSYLFISSTPLAHMKHELRKAWDHGIRTLWVNNVGAIKPLEQDLEFFVQYAWEVGKESTTADVDGFTAGWVDGMFSGGHGAEVADLLRAYAQVTNVRKVEHLTNRAFDQTSYGDEAARRLATLRDLYDRVNRVLESLPRAEQDAFFELVAMKVHASYLSAGQFAYADRSLLAYDQGKRVAADRYLEISRAFEDNRRAMIAHYNTVMADGRWDGILTPEQFAPPTTALLPAARPALALGASGLGVTVWGQDASAVGRRLTLSPHSPHTMWIEVFPTGGDAIEVTIESDPWIEVERPRGPVDVEQRLAVRLLDSADHPRSGRIVVTGAGESITVDVTAEAAAAAAPGSRIEADGALALLADEPSIIEAATHSSWFTVPGVGRDQNALLAVSGDPRDDADGGARAGFRIHLRTPGAHLLELHRFPTLDSTGRIRLGVAADDRPAVVVESDTTDEKRGTWWDVVVENVEKLTLRLPFLDAGEHTLWLEAIDRHVALSKLVIYTDERRTSALGPLAALAVSGSPAGPDPDPAAVDLDGIERTRADRYRVDLDAIEPPAAVFAPADFWSDDTTFKVPPRAAQPRAAAPAESDPRRKDLVGAMPRGPVAQLSSGAFAIEAEWALRNDAHAYITASLDSPAVAWRHTHAETAGRAGLAMHVDQPRRRWVDPTRAPGLHYSLDVSTPGEFHVWALVKYDSHADDGLFLAVDGMPQPLEEQSAQGAMYTFGTQQVWVWAHVSTLALAAGPRTLSVLAHEAGLRVDRLYLTLGDERPPLDAEWPQPASPVHHLEGES
;
A
#
# COMPACT_ATOMS: atom_id res chain seq x y z
N MET A 1 40.91 34.25 -26.44
CA MET A 1 39.56 34.86 -26.33
C MET A 1 39.16 34.70 -24.88
N GLY A 2 38.77 35.78 -24.20
CA GLY A 2 38.26 35.67 -22.82
C GLY A 2 36.95 34.88 -22.80
N PRO A 3 36.49 34.39 -21.63
CA PRO A 3 35.16 33.80 -21.53
C PRO A 3 34.13 34.84 -21.96
N SER A 4 33.27 34.50 -22.92
CA SER A 4 32.14 35.34 -23.32
C SER A 4 31.17 35.49 -22.14
N ASP A 5 30.58 36.68 -22.00
CA ASP A 5 29.60 36.95 -20.94
C ASP A 5 28.32 36.10 -21.14
N PRO A 6 27.68 35.61 -20.06
CA PRO A 6 26.40 34.90 -20.13
C PRO A 6 25.31 35.69 -20.87
N ILE A 7 24.47 34.99 -21.63
CA ILE A 7 23.33 35.59 -22.33
C ILE A 7 22.22 35.81 -21.31
N GLU A 8 21.85 37.08 -21.08
CA GLU A 8 20.74 37.44 -20.21
C GLU A 8 19.41 37.11 -20.90
N LEU A 9 18.58 36.28 -20.26
CA LEU A 9 17.27 35.89 -20.78
C LEU A 9 16.16 36.78 -20.21
N ALA A 10 16.23 37.06 -18.91
CA ALA A 10 15.27 37.86 -18.19
C ALA A 10 15.93 38.56 -16.99
N SER A 11 15.46 39.76 -16.68
CA SER A 11 15.85 40.51 -15.48
C SER A 11 14.66 41.30 -14.93
N ARG A 12 14.64 41.49 -13.61
CA ARG A 12 13.51 42.11 -12.92
C ARG A 12 13.16 43.49 -13.51
N GLY A 13 11.92 43.66 -13.96
CA GLY A 13 11.40 44.89 -14.58
C GLY A 13 11.84 45.16 -16.03
N ALA A 14 12.82 44.41 -16.55
CA ALA A 14 13.24 44.50 -17.95
C ALA A 14 12.22 43.82 -18.89
N LEU A 15 12.24 44.19 -20.17
CA LEU A 15 11.40 43.57 -21.20
C LEU A 15 12.16 42.41 -21.85
N THR A 16 11.63 41.20 -21.75
CA THR A 16 12.06 40.01 -22.49
C THR A 16 11.10 39.75 -23.65
N THR A 17 11.62 39.71 -24.87
CA THR A 17 10.86 39.39 -26.08
C THR A 17 10.98 37.90 -26.42
N ILE A 18 9.85 37.25 -26.67
CA ILE A 18 9.77 35.85 -27.08
C ILE A 18 9.18 35.79 -28.49
N ALA A 19 9.86 35.14 -29.43
CA ALA A 19 9.37 34.97 -30.79
C ALA A 19 8.55 33.69 -30.93
N LEU A 20 7.40 33.82 -31.60
CA LEU A 20 6.53 32.74 -32.02
C LEU A 20 5.86 33.14 -33.35
N ASP A 21 6.03 32.35 -34.41
CA ASP A 21 5.38 32.60 -35.70
C ASP A 21 3.87 32.35 -35.60
N ALA A 22 3.07 33.15 -36.30
CA ALA A 22 1.60 33.04 -36.27
C ALA A 22 1.06 31.74 -36.88
N ARG A 23 1.90 30.96 -37.57
CA ARG A 23 1.56 29.64 -38.13
C ARG A 23 2.00 28.47 -37.25
N GLU A 24 2.63 28.73 -36.10
CA GLU A 24 2.94 27.67 -35.14
C GLU A 24 1.66 27.06 -34.56
N ASP A 25 1.80 25.83 -34.08
CA ASP A 25 0.70 25.07 -33.48
C ASP A 25 0.13 25.77 -32.22
N GLY A 26 -1.19 25.67 -32.03
CA GLY A 26 -1.89 26.31 -30.91
C GLY A 26 -1.42 25.83 -29.54
N ALA A 27 -1.04 24.55 -29.41
CA ALA A 27 -0.49 24.01 -28.16
C ALA A 27 0.89 24.61 -27.86
N VAL A 28 1.72 24.85 -28.89
CA VAL A 28 3.01 25.56 -28.73
C VAL A 28 2.77 27.00 -28.27
N ALA A 29 1.76 27.67 -28.85
CA ALA A 29 1.40 29.03 -28.45
C ALA A 29 0.97 29.12 -26.98
N ARG A 30 0.21 28.13 -26.48
CA ARG A 30 -0.16 28.03 -25.06
C ARG A 30 1.08 27.83 -24.18
N ALA A 31 2.00 26.93 -24.54
CA ALA A 31 3.23 26.73 -23.78
C ALA A 31 4.12 28.00 -23.76
N VAL A 32 4.17 28.78 -24.85
CA VAL A 32 4.86 30.09 -24.86
C VAL A 32 4.20 31.10 -23.92
N ALA A 33 2.87 31.09 -23.81
CA ALA A 33 2.17 31.92 -22.83
C ALA A 33 2.52 31.50 -21.39
N HIS A 34 2.64 30.19 -21.12
CA HIS A 34 3.11 29.70 -19.82
C HIS A 34 4.55 30.13 -19.54
N LEU A 35 5.47 30.02 -20.51
CA LEU A 35 6.84 30.54 -20.38
C LEU A 35 6.86 32.03 -20.05
N ALA A 36 6.03 32.83 -20.72
CA ALA A 36 5.94 34.25 -20.48
C ALA A 36 5.47 34.57 -19.04
N GLY A 37 4.54 33.79 -18.51
CA GLY A 37 4.07 33.88 -17.11
C GLY A 37 5.12 33.38 -16.12
N ASP A 38 5.73 32.22 -16.37
CA ASP A 38 6.75 31.60 -15.52
C ASP A 38 7.99 32.51 -15.38
N LEU A 39 8.40 33.21 -16.43
CA LEU A 39 9.47 34.22 -16.36
C LEU A 39 9.05 35.46 -15.54
N ALA A 40 7.78 35.83 -15.55
CA ALA A 40 7.26 36.90 -14.71
C ALA A 40 7.22 36.48 -13.24
N ASP A 41 6.79 35.26 -12.94
CA ASP A 41 6.73 34.70 -11.58
C ASP A 41 8.15 34.49 -11.01
N ALA A 42 9.05 33.88 -11.77
CA ALA A 42 10.41 33.54 -11.32
C ALA A 42 11.36 34.75 -11.30
N CYS A 43 11.20 35.74 -12.19
CA CYS A 43 12.17 36.83 -12.33
C CYS A 43 11.57 38.23 -12.14
N GLY A 44 10.24 38.38 -12.10
CA GLY A 44 9.60 39.69 -12.17
C GLY A 44 9.84 40.42 -13.50
N ALA A 45 10.12 39.68 -14.57
CA ALA A 45 10.36 40.25 -15.89
C ALA A 45 9.05 40.64 -16.58
N ARG A 46 9.10 41.67 -17.44
CA ARG A 46 8.00 41.97 -18.36
C ARG A 46 8.22 41.17 -19.64
N THR A 47 7.21 40.46 -20.09
CA THR A 47 7.31 39.61 -21.29
C THR A 47 6.45 40.14 -22.43
N SER A 48 6.91 39.95 -23.68
CA SER A 48 6.15 40.31 -24.88
C SER A 48 6.40 39.27 -25.97
N ILE A 49 5.32 38.78 -26.58
CA ILE A 49 5.38 37.83 -27.69
C ILE A 49 5.37 38.60 -29.01
N THR A 50 6.24 38.22 -29.95
CA THR A 50 6.37 38.83 -31.29
C THR A 50 6.49 37.78 -32.38
N ALA A 51 6.10 38.10 -33.61
CA ALA A 51 6.36 37.26 -34.78
C ALA A 51 7.75 37.50 -35.40
N GLU A 52 8.47 38.55 -34.96
CA GLU A 52 9.80 38.91 -35.47
C GLU A 52 10.89 38.04 -34.82
N VAL A 53 11.20 36.89 -35.43
CA VAL A 53 12.19 35.90 -34.92
C VAL A 53 13.61 36.46 -34.75
N ASP A 54 14.00 37.46 -35.54
CA ASP A 54 15.32 38.09 -35.49
C ASP A 54 15.47 39.13 -34.36
N ARG A 55 14.35 39.60 -33.77
CA ARG A 55 14.33 40.63 -32.72
C ARG A 55 14.03 40.10 -31.31
N ALA A 56 13.74 38.82 -31.18
CA ALA A 56 13.44 38.21 -29.89
C ALA A 56 14.69 37.74 -29.16
N ARG A 57 14.62 37.74 -27.82
CA ARG A 57 15.64 37.17 -26.94
C ARG A 57 15.54 35.65 -26.87
N ILE A 58 14.31 35.13 -26.83
CA ILE A 58 14.00 33.71 -26.86
C ILE A 58 13.24 33.44 -28.16
N VAL A 59 13.69 32.48 -28.97
CA VAL A 59 13.11 32.15 -30.27
C VAL A 59 12.57 30.73 -30.22
N VAL A 60 11.26 30.57 -30.36
CA VAL A 60 10.56 29.29 -30.27
C VAL A 60 10.01 28.90 -31.63
N GLY A 61 10.10 27.62 -32.00
CA GLY A 61 9.38 27.09 -33.14
C GLY A 61 9.63 25.61 -33.40
N THR A 62 9.06 25.10 -34.50
CA THR A 62 9.21 23.70 -34.92
C THR A 62 10.09 23.56 -36.18
N LEU A 63 10.50 22.34 -36.55
CA LEU A 63 11.22 22.09 -37.79
C LEU A 63 10.46 22.64 -39.01
N GLY A 64 11.16 23.37 -39.88
CA GLY A 64 10.57 24.01 -41.07
C GLY A 64 9.85 25.35 -40.80
N SER A 65 9.76 25.78 -39.54
CA SER A 65 9.30 27.13 -39.18
C SER A 65 10.34 28.21 -39.51
N PRO A 66 9.96 29.50 -39.53
CA PRO A 66 10.94 30.59 -39.64
C PRO A 66 11.97 30.63 -38.52
N ALA A 67 11.64 30.15 -37.32
CA ALA A 67 12.61 29.99 -36.24
C ALA A 67 13.68 28.96 -36.60
N GLY A 68 13.28 27.82 -37.17
CA GLY A 68 14.18 26.80 -37.69
C GLY A 68 15.05 27.31 -38.84
N ALA A 69 14.47 28.04 -39.80
CA ALA A 69 15.23 28.63 -40.91
C ALA A 69 16.26 29.68 -40.43
N LEU A 70 15.91 30.48 -39.43
CA LEU A 70 16.84 31.41 -38.80
C LEU A 70 17.98 30.65 -38.11
N ALA A 71 17.66 29.60 -37.34
CA ALA A 71 18.64 28.76 -36.69
C ALA A 71 19.64 28.14 -37.68
N GLU A 72 19.17 27.55 -38.79
CA GLU A 72 20.05 27.01 -39.84
C GLU A 72 20.95 28.10 -40.46
N SER A 73 20.40 29.31 -40.69
CA SER A 73 21.17 30.43 -41.23
C SER A 73 22.29 30.92 -40.30
N LEU A 74 22.13 30.71 -38.99
CA LEU A 74 23.13 30.99 -37.95
C LEU A 74 24.09 29.81 -37.72
N GLY A 75 23.94 28.72 -38.47
CA GLY A 75 24.79 27.53 -38.41
C GLY A 75 24.44 26.58 -37.26
N ILE A 76 23.21 26.62 -36.72
CA ILE A 76 22.74 25.64 -35.75
C ILE A 76 22.47 24.31 -36.47
N ASP A 77 23.07 23.23 -35.97
CA ASP A 77 22.83 21.88 -36.45
C ASP A 77 21.47 21.36 -35.95
N LEU A 78 20.57 21.04 -36.89
CA LEU A 78 19.22 20.53 -36.61
C LEU A 78 19.10 19.01 -36.76
N ASP A 79 20.19 18.30 -37.06
CA ASP A 79 20.20 16.83 -37.12
C ASP A 79 19.68 16.15 -35.84
N PRO A 80 19.89 16.68 -34.61
CA PRO A 80 19.29 16.09 -33.40
C PRO A 80 17.75 16.04 -33.39
N LEU A 81 17.09 16.85 -34.23
CA LEU A 81 15.63 16.87 -34.38
C LEU A 81 15.12 15.90 -35.46
N ARG A 82 16.01 15.13 -36.09
CA ARG A 82 15.69 14.24 -37.22
C ARG A 82 15.88 12.77 -36.87
N ASP A 83 15.08 11.92 -37.51
CA ASP A 83 15.26 10.46 -37.53
C ASP A 83 15.17 9.98 -38.98
N GLY A 84 16.34 9.72 -39.57
CA GLY A 84 16.47 9.61 -41.02
C GLY A 84 16.12 10.92 -41.74
N ASP A 85 15.26 10.84 -42.76
CA ASP A 85 14.81 12.00 -43.52
C ASP A 85 13.63 12.76 -42.86
N GLY A 86 13.03 12.17 -41.81
CA GLY A 86 11.85 12.70 -41.11
C GLY A 86 12.18 13.40 -39.79
N PRO A 87 11.19 14.08 -39.17
CA PRO A 87 11.33 14.56 -37.80
C PRO A 87 11.46 13.39 -36.83
N ALA A 88 12.39 13.48 -35.88
CA ALA A 88 12.42 12.56 -34.75
C ALA A 88 11.18 12.79 -33.88
N TRP A 89 10.58 11.73 -33.32
CA TRP A 89 9.42 11.87 -32.44
C TRP A 89 9.77 12.70 -31.19
N GLU A 90 9.07 13.83 -31.00
CA GLU A 90 9.13 14.70 -29.81
C GLU A 90 10.53 15.15 -29.38
N ALA A 91 11.47 15.19 -30.32
CA ALA A 91 12.80 15.70 -30.08
C ALA A 91 12.79 17.22 -29.92
N TYR A 92 13.69 17.74 -29.09
CA TYR A 92 13.87 19.18 -28.94
C TYR A 92 15.33 19.56 -28.85
N LEU A 93 15.61 20.83 -29.14
CA LEU A 93 16.93 21.44 -29.13
C LEU A 93 16.84 22.83 -28.48
N ILE A 94 17.62 23.05 -27.43
CA ILE A 94 17.83 24.34 -26.80
C ILE A 94 19.25 24.80 -27.10
N HIS A 95 19.42 25.92 -27.81
CA HIS A 95 20.75 26.40 -28.16
C HIS A 95 20.91 27.92 -27.98
N ALA A 96 21.99 28.31 -27.28
CA ALA A 96 22.30 29.69 -26.96
C ALA A 96 23.41 30.24 -27.88
N ILE A 97 23.04 31.07 -28.86
CA ILE A 97 23.95 31.62 -29.88
C ILE A 97 23.51 33.03 -30.29
N ASP A 98 24.48 33.88 -30.67
CA ASP A 98 24.25 35.27 -31.12
C ASP A 98 23.31 36.07 -30.19
N ASP A 99 23.58 36.01 -28.88
CA ASP A 99 22.81 36.72 -27.84
C ASP A 99 21.31 36.35 -27.78
N ARG A 100 20.97 35.14 -28.23
CA ARG A 100 19.60 34.57 -28.23
C ARG A 100 19.59 33.14 -27.70
N LEU A 101 18.42 32.70 -27.26
CA LEU A 101 18.14 31.31 -26.93
C LEU A 101 17.10 30.74 -27.92
N PHE A 102 17.50 29.76 -28.71
CA PHE A 102 16.60 29.00 -29.57
C PHE A 102 16.03 27.82 -28.79
N ILE A 103 14.72 27.59 -28.90
CA ILE A 103 14.01 26.40 -28.44
C ILE A 103 13.26 25.83 -29.64
N LEU A 104 13.78 24.74 -30.20
CA LEU A 104 13.27 24.15 -31.43
C LEU A 104 12.77 22.73 -31.17
N GLY A 105 11.55 22.43 -31.60
CA GLY A 105 10.99 21.09 -31.60
C GLY A 105 11.08 20.43 -32.97
N SER A 106 11.19 19.11 -33.02
CA SER A 106 10.93 18.35 -34.23
C SER A 106 9.44 18.37 -34.62
N ASP A 107 8.57 18.44 -33.62
CA ASP A 107 7.12 18.56 -33.69
C ASP A 107 6.58 19.46 -32.55
N ARG A 108 5.24 19.61 -32.47
CA ARG A 108 4.58 20.46 -31.47
C ARG A 108 4.97 20.11 -30.04
N ARG A 109 5.03 18.82 -29.70
CA ARG A 109 5.33 18.37 -28.33
C ARG A 109 6.82 18.50 -28.01
N GLY A 110 7.71 18.26 -28.97
CA GLY A 110 9.13 18.57 -28.83
C GLY A 110 9.35 20.05 -28.43
N ALA A 111 8.71 20.99 -29.13
CA ALA A 111 8.82 22.41 -28.80
C ALA A 111 8.26 22.72 -27.39
N ILE A 112 7.11 22.14 -27.04
CA ILE A 112 6.48 22.28 -25.71
C ILE A 112 7.41 21.76 -24.60
N PHE A 113 8.04 20.59 -24.78
CA PHE A 113 8.96 20.03 -23.80
C PHE A 113 10.22 20.88 -23.63
N GLY A 114 10.78 21.41 -24.71
CA GLY A 114 11.90 22.36 -24.62
C GLY A 114 11.54 23.65 -23.88
N ILE A 115 10.30 24.13 -24.04
CA ILE A 115 9.80 25.28 -23.28
C ILE A 115 9.73 24.95 -21.78
N TYR A 116 9.10 23.83 -21.41
CA TYR A 116 8.96 23.47 -20.00
C TYR A 116 10.26 23.06 -19.33
N ASP A 117 11.24 22.54 -20.08
CA ASP A 117 12.60 22.32 -19.57
C ASP A 117 13.27 23.65 -19.18
N LEU A 118 13.07 24.71 -19.98
CA LEU A 118 13.49 26.06 -19.61
C LEU A 118 12.73 26.59 -18.39
N CYS A 119 11.41 26.39 -18.30
CA CYS A 119 10.63 26.81 -17.13
C CYS A 119 11.12 26.14 -15.84
N ARG A 120 11.40 24.82 -15.89
CA ARG A 120 11.96 24.06 -14.77
C ARG A 120 13.35 24.60 -14.40
N ALA A 121 14.21 24.85 -15.38
CA ALA A 121 15.52 25.44 -15.16
C ALA A 121 15.46 26.89 -14.62
N ALA A 122 14.39 27.63 -14.92
CA ALA A 122 14.14 28.98 -14.38
C ALA A 122 13.65 28.97 -12.92
N GLY A 123 13.35 27.79 -12.36
CA GLY A 123 12.94 27.64 -10.96
C GLY A 123 11.44 27.41 -10.75
N VAL A 124 10.69 27.09 -11.81
CA VAL A 124 9.25 26.77 -11.74
C VAL A 124 9.06 25.26 -11.74
N SER A 125 8.68 24.70 -10.59
CA SER A 125 8.41 23.26 -10.44
C SER A 125 7.15 22.85 -11.24
N PRO A 126 7.14 21.64 -11.87
CA PRO A 126 5.91 21.02 -12.37
C PRO A 126 4.80 20.92 -11.31
N TRP A 127 5.18 20.76 -10.05
CA TRP A 127 4.29 20.55 -8.92
C TRP A 127 3.77 21.83 -8.27
N ARG A 128 4.03 23.01 -8.86
CA ARG A 128 3.60 24.31 -8.30
C ARG A 128 2.09 24.38 -8.00
N TRP A 129 1.28 23.67 -8.78
CA TRP A 129 -0.17 23.67 -8.63
C TRP A 129 -0.66 22.44 -7.87
N PHE A 130 -0.18 21.23 -8.18
CA PHE A 130 -0.65 20.00 -7.55
C PHE A 130 -0.05 19.72 -6.16
N ALA A 131 1.02 20.40 -5.76
CA ALA A 131 1.64 20.22 -4.45
C ALA A 131 2.31 21.51 -3.92
N ASP A 132 1.69 22.65 -4.21
CA ASP A 132 1.99 23.97 -3.65
C ASP A 132 3.48 24.39 -3.64
N VAL A 133 4.31 23.80 -4.52
CA VAL A 133 5.75 24.07 -4.55
C VAL A 133 5.98 25.54 -4.93
N PRO A 134 6.61 26.35 -4.06
CA PRO A 134 6.79 27.76 -4.33
C PRO A 134 7.75 27.99 -5.50
N VAL A 135 7.46 29.00 -6.32
CA VAL A 135 8.35 29.39 -7.42
C VAL A 135 9.63 29.99 -6.85
N ARG A 136 10.78 29.46 -7.28
CA ARG A 136 12.09 30.03 -6.93
C ARG A 136 12.30 31.34 -7.68
N THR A 137 12.66 32.39 -6.95
CA THR A 137 12.82 33.72 -7.55
C THR A 137 14.28 34.16 -7.66
N SER A 138 14.59 34.86 -8.75
CA SER A 138 15.90 35.47 -9.00
C SER A 138 15.74 36.88 -9.58
N ASP A 139 16.70 37.78 -9.35
CA ASP A 139 16.69 39.11 -9.98
C ASP A 139 17.09 39.07 -11.46
N ARG A 140 17.80 37.99 -11.86
CA ARG A 140 18.28 37.79 -13.23
C ARG A 140 18.37 36.30 -13.57
N LEU A 141 17.93 35.95 -14.77
CA LEU A 141 18.10 34.64 -15.39
C LEU A 141 19.03 34.76 -16.60
N SER A 142 20.02 33.88 -16.69
CA SER A 142 21.02 33.90 -17.77
C SER A 142 21.43 32.48 -18.15
N VAL A 143 21.84 32.30 -19.41
CA VAL A 143 22.33 31.04 -19.95
C VAL A 143 23.78 31.17 -20.39
N SER A 144 24.58 30.12 -20.18
CA SER A 144 25.97 30.08 -20.64
C SER A 144 26.04 30.20 -22.17
N PRO A 145 26.98 30.98 -22.73
CA PRO A 145 27.13 31.09 -24.18
C PRO A 145 27.47 29.74 -24.80
N GLY A 146 26.85 29.41 -25.93
CA GLY A 146 27.04 28.14 -26.61
C GLY A 146 26.41 26.93 -25.91
N ARG A 147 25.60 27.13 -24.86
CA ARG A 147 24.82 26.04 -24.25
C ARG A 147 24.01 25.34 -25.35
N LEU A 148 24.15 24.02 -25.42
CA LEU A 148 23.40 23.15 -26.32
C LEU A 148 22.82 22.01 -25.49
N VAL A 149 21.51 21.82 -25.58
CA VAL A 149 20.79 20.66 -25.06
C VAL A 149 19.98 20.12 -26.22
N ALA A 150 20.07 18.82 -26.49
CA ALA A 150 19.20 18.14 -27.43
C ALA A 150 18.82 16.79 -26.86
N ASP A 151 17.54 16.45 -26.87
CA ASP A 151 17.02 15.22 -26.27
C ASP A 151 15.70 14.82 -26.93
N ARG A 152 15.30 13.56 -26.75
CA ARG A 152 14.07 12.95 -27.30
C ARG A 152 13.64 11.77 -26.43
N PRO A 153 12.37 11.37 -26.37
CA PRO A 153 11.93 10.29 -25.48
C PRO A 153 12.48 8.90 -25.89
N SER A 154 12.60 7.99 -24.92
CA SER A 154 12.92 6.58 -25.17
C SER A 154 11.65 5.75 -25.43
N VAL A 155 10.58 6.01 -24.69
CA VAL A 155 9.23 5.43 -24.89
C VAL A 155 8.32 6.43 -25.59
N LYS A 156 7.63 6.00 -26.66
CA LYS A 156 6.89 6.90 -27.57
C LYS A 156 5.67 7.57 -26.90
N TYR A 157 4.85 6.80 -26.19
CA TYR A 157 3.70 7.30 -25.44
C TYR A 157 3.90 7.05 -23.95
N ARG A 158 3.82 8.10 -23.14
CA ARG A 158 4.20 8.09 -21.72
C ARG A 158 3.13 8.83 -20.95
N GLY A 159 2.49 8.17 -20.01
CA GLY A 159 1.29 8.71 -19.41
C GLY A 159 0.88 8.11 -18.09
N ILE A 160 -0.28 8.58 -17.64
CA ILE A 160 -0.92 8.15 -16.41
C ILE A 160 -2.33 7.64 -16.68
N PHE A 161 -2.85 6.87 -15.75
CA PHE A 161 -4.26 6.55 -15.62
C PHE A 161 -4.75 7.15 -14.30
N ILE A 162 -5.69 8.11 -14.41
CA ILE A 162 -6.47 8.56 -13.26
C ILE A 162 -7.53 7.49 -13.02
N ASN A 163 -7.35 6.72 -11.95
CA ASN A 163 -8.22 5.63 -11.52
C ASN A 163 -8.42 5.73 -10.01
N ASP A 164 -9.32 4.92 -9.43
CA ASP A 164 -9.58 4.95 -7.98
C ASP A 164 -9.86 6.40 -7.49
N GLU A 165 -10.47 7.20 -8.37
CA GLU A 165 -10.45 8.67 -8.35
C GLU A 165 -11.61 9.29 -7.54
N GLU A 166 -12.30 8.46 -6.80
CA GLU A 166 -13.41 8.83 -5.92
C GLU A 166 -13.15 10.06 -5.04
N GLU A 167 -11.95 10.14 -4.44
CA GLU A 167 -11.54 11.30 -3.63
C GLU A 167 -11.29 12.55 -4.49
N LEU A 168 -10.76 12.36 -5.71
CA LEU A 168 -10.54 13.45 -6.66
C LEU A 168 -11.86 14.03 -7.18
N GLU A 169 -12.89 13.19 -7.37
CA GLU A 169 -14.22 13.66 -7.75
C GLU A 169 -14.88 14.44 -6.63
N ALA A 170 -14.78 13.95 -5.38
CA ALA A 170 -15.31 14.67 -4.21
C ALA A 170 -14.62 16.04 -4.05
N TRP A 171 -13.31 16.08 -4.25
CA TRP A 171 -12.54 17.32 -4.27
C TRP A 171 -12.99 18.22 -5.43
N ALA A 172 -13.09 17.71 -6.66
CA ALA A 172 -13.50 18.50 -7.82
C ALA A 172 -14.91 19.08 -7.65
N GLY A 173 -15.86 18.29 -7.12
CA GLY A 173 -17.23 18.71 -6.84
C GLY A 173 -17.36 19.91 -5.90
N THR A 174 -16.33 20.18 -5.11
CA THR A 174 -16.27 21.33 -4.18
C THR A 174 -15.33 22.44 -4.64
N HIS A 175 -14.39 22.16 -5.56
CA HIS A 175 -13.30 23.07 -5.92
C HIS A 175 -13.28 23.53 -7.39
N THR A 176 -14.06 22.91 -8.29
CA THR A 176 -14.17 23.34 -9.70
C THR A 176 -15.57 23.89 -10.01
N ALA A 177 -15.68 24.73 -11.04
CA ALA A 177 -16.95 25.30 -11.45
C ALA A 177 -17.83 24.32 -12.25
N ASP A 178 -17.22 23.32 -12.89
CA ASP A 178 -17.92 22.21 -13.55
C ASP A 178 -18.36 21.11 -12.58
N GLY A 179 -17.80 21.09 -11.36
CA GLY A 179 -18.23 20.21 -10.26
C GLY A 179 -17.95 18.73 -10.48
N THR A 180 -17.02 18.41 -11.38
CA THR A 180 -16.61 17.04 -11.74
C THR A 180 -15.13 17.04 -12.11
N ILE A 181 -14.54 15.85 -12.29
CA ILE A 181 -13.27 15.69 -13.02
C ILE A 181 -13.49 16.02 -14.52
N GLY A 182 -13.67 17.31 -14.80
CA GLY A 182 -14.01 17.88 -16.10
C GLY A 182 -12.90 18.75 -16.71
N PRO A 183 -13.20 19.51 -17.78
CA PRO A 183 -12.23 20.33 -18.48
C PRO A 183 -11.42 21.29 -17.60
N GLU A 184 -11.99 21.81 -16.51
CA GLU A 184 -11.27 22.73 -15.61
C GLU A 184 -10.11 22.03 -14.88
N LEU A 185 -10.36 20.84 -14.34
CA LEU A 185 -9.33 20.03 -13.70
C LEU A 185 -8.38 19.41 -14.74
N TYR A 186 -8.91 18.92 -15.88
CA TYR A 186 -8.08 18.36 -16.94
C TYR A 186 -7.09 19.36 -17.51
N GLU A 187 -7.40 20.66 -17.57
CA GLU A 187 -6.43 21.68 -17.98
C GLU A 187 -5.17 21.66 -17.08
N LYS A 188 -5.38 21.51 -15.76
CA LYS A 188 -4.29 21.41 -14.79
C LYS A 188 -3.52 20.10 -14.92
N VAL A 189 -4.22 18.99 -15.11
CA VAL A 189 -3.61 17.67 -15.33
C VAL A 189 -2.76 17.68 -16.60
N PHE A 190 -3.27 18.22 -17.71
CA PHE A 190 -2.56 18.28 -18.98
C PHE A 190 -1.32 19.19 -18.90
N GLU A 191 -1.42 20.33 -18.21
CA GLU A 191 -0.24 21.18 -17.95
C GLU A 191 0.82 20.41 -17.14
N LEU A 192 0.43 19.70 -16.08
CA LEU A 192 1.33 18.86 -15.28
C LEU A 192 2.03 17.81 -16.15
N LEU A 193 1.27 17.05 -16.94
CA LEU A 193 1.83 16.01 -17.81
C LEU A 193 2.86 16.58 -18.80
N LEU A 194 2.55 17.69 -19.46
CA LEU A 194 3.48 18.32 -20.40
C LEU A 194 4.75 18.85 -19.69
N ARG A 195 4.61 19.42 -18.49
CA ARG A 195 5.74 19.87 -17.66
C ARG A 195 6.64 18.71 -17.23
N LEU A 196 6.09 17.50 -17.09
CA LEU A 196 6.81 16.27 -16.78
C LEU A 196 7.30 15.52 -18.04
N ARG A 197 7.06 16.06 -19.24
CA ARG A 197 7.36 15.43 -20.54
C ARG A 197 6.56 14.14 -20.82
N ALA A 198 5.38 14.00 -20.21
CA ALA A 198 4.36 13.04 -20.60
C ALA A 198 3.50 13.60 -21.76
N ASN A 199 2.86 12.70 -22.50
CA ASN A 199 2.01 13.03 -23.64
C ASN A 199 0.72 12.21 -23.71
N HIS A 200 0.48 11.30 -22.77
CA HIS A 200 -0.61 10.33 -22.84
C HIS A 200 -1.39 10.28 -21.52
N ILE A 201 -2.69 10.02 -21.60
CA ILE A 201 -3.54 9.82 -20.41
C ILE A 201 -4.67 8.81 -20.68
N TRP A 202 -4.97 8.00 -19.68
CA TRP A 202 -6.27 7.36 -19.50
C TRP A 202 -7.08 8.20 -18.48
N PRO A 203 -8.17 8.86 -18.92
CA PRO A 203 -9.00 9.69 -18.05
C PRO A 203 -9.73 8.90 -16.96
N ALA A 204 -10.25 9.63 -15.95
CA ALA A 204 -11.18 9.12 -14.94
C ALA A 204 -12.41 8.44 -15.60
N MET A 205 -12.88 7.35 -15.00
CA MET A 205 -13.92 6.50 -15.56
C MET A 205 -14.89 5.87 -14.53
N HIS A 206 -14.56 5.85 -13.24
CA HIS A 206 -15.38 5.24 -12.19
C HIS A 206 -16.59 6.12 -11.81
N VAL A 207 -16.38 7.42 -11.63
CA VAL A 207 -17.37 8.37 -11.09
C VAL A 207 -18.18 9.13 -12.15
N ASN A 208 -17.56 9.42 -13.29
CA ASN A 208 -18.11 10.14 -14.43
C ASN A 208 -17.45 9.62 -15.72
N HIS A 209 -17.59 10.33 -16.85
CA HIS A 209 -16.92 9.93 -18.09
C HIS A 209 -16.38 11.14 -18.88
N PHE A 210 -15.16 11.00 -19.40
CA PHE A 210 -14.44 12.04 -20.13
C PHE A 210 -15.24 12.68 -21.28
N ASN A 211 -15.96 11.86 -22.04
CA ASN A 211 -16.76 12.31 -23.19
C ASN A 211 -18.09 12.96 -22.81
N GLY A 212 -18.46 12.97 -21.52
CA GLY A 212 -19.69 13.60 -21.05
C GLY A 212 -19.69 15.12 -21.24
N ASP A 213 -18.50 15.73 -21.26
CA ASP A 213 -18.28 17.09 -21.72
C ASP A 213 -17.41 17.09 -23.00
N PRO A 214 -17.97 17.44 -24.18
CA PRO A 214 -17.22 17.51 -25.43
C PRO A 214 -16.04 18.49 -25.42
N ARG A 215 -15.95 19.40 -24.44
CA ARG A 215 -14.79 20.29 -24.25
C ARG A 215 -13.55 19.51 -23.82
N SER A 216 -13.67 18.38 -23.16
CA SER A 216 -12.53 17.59 -22.65
C SER A 216 -11.62 17.11 -23.78
N GLY A 217 -12.18 16.47 -24.81
CA GLY A 217 -11.41 16.03 -25.99
C GLY A 217 -10.81 17.20 -26.79
N ARG A 218 -11.55 18.30 -26.93
CA ARG A 218 -11.03 19.54 -27.55
C ARG A 218 -9.84 20.10 -26.78
N LEU A 219 -9.94 20.15 -25.45
CA LEU A 219 -8.88 20.66 -24.60
C LEU A 219 -7.61 19.80 -24.70
N ALA A 220 -7.76 18.48 -24.76
CA ALA A 220 -6.64 17.57 -24.96
C ALA A 220 -5.90 17.85 -26.27
N GLU A 221 -6.62 17.99 -27.39
CA GLU A 221 -6.03 18.36 -28.68
C GLU A 221 -5.38 19.76 -28.63
N ASP A 222 -6.08 20.76 -28.06
CA ASP A 222 -5.59 22.14 -27.90
C ASP A 222 -4.31 22.24 -27.06
N MET A 223 -4.02 21.24 -26.21
CA MET A 223 -2.82 21.17 -25.38
C MET A 223 -1.79 20.15 -25.90
N GLY A 224 -2.17 19.30 -26.87
CA GLY A 224 -1.30 18.29 -27.47
C GLY A 224 -1.21 16.98 -26.66
N ILE A 225 -2.23 16.63 -25.86
CA ILE A 225 -2.31 15.37 -25.10
C ILE A 225 -3.03 14.29 -25.92
N VAL A 226 -2.44 13.10 -25.96
CA VAL A 226 -3.04 11.90 -26.56
C VAL A 226 -3.96 11.23 -25.54
N ILE A 227 -5.22 11.01 -25.92
CA ILE A 227 -6.21 10.35 -25.05
C ILE A 227 -6.26 8.86 -25.39
N GLY A 228 -6.14 8.00 -24.39
CA GLY A 228 -6.49 6.59 -24.50
C GLY A 228 -7.55 6.20 -23.48
N THR A 229 -7.91 4.92 -23.46
CA THR A 229 -8.89 4.37 -22.53
C THR A 229 -8.45 3.02 -21.98
N SER A 230 -9.00 2.65 -20.82
CA SER A 230 -8.69 1.42 -20.11
C SER A 230 -9.07 0.16 -20.91
N HIS A 231 -8.64 -1.01 -20.43
CA HIS A 231 -8.86 -2.31 -21.07
C HIS A 231 -10.33 -2.76 -21.20
N CYS A 232 -11.28 -2.03 -20.61
CA CYS A 232 -12.71 -2.32 -20.73
C CYS A 232 -13.47 -1.23 -21.51
N ASP A 233 -12.79 -0.16 -21.89
CA ASP A 233 -13.38 1.03 -22.51
C ASP A 233 -12.99 1.10 -23.99
N MET A 234 -13.79 0.44 -24.83
CA MET A 234 -13.48 0.27 -26.24
C MET A 234 -13.80 1.54 -27.03
N LEU A 235 -12.88 1.95 -27.91
CA LEU A 235 -13.08 3.04 -28.86
C LEU A 235 -13.58 4.34 -28.20
N THR A 236 -12.93 4.72 -27.09
CA THR A 236 -13.22 5.92 -26.28
C THR A 236 -14.54 5.91 -25.50
N ARG A 237 -15.22 4.77 -25.37
CA ARG A 237 -16.43 4.65 -24.56
C ARG A 237 -16.13 4.19 -23.15
N SER A 238 -16.37 5.05 -22.15
CA SER A 238 -16.34 4.69 -20.72
C SER A 238 -17.62 3.96 -20.36
N ASN A 239 -17.57 2.63 -20.41
CA ASN A 239 -18.80 1.83 -20.43
C ASN A 239 -19.62 1.95 -19.14
N GLN A 240 -18.94 2.05 -17.99
CA GLN A 240 -19.56 2.15 -16.68
C GLN A 240 -20.58 3.28 -16.59
N ASN A 241 -20.25 4.44 -17.16
CA ASN A 241 -21.04 5.66 -17.04
C ASN A 241 -21.71 6.09 -18.35
N GLU A 242 -21.36 5.50 -19.51
CA GLU A 242 -21.97 5.81 -20.81
C GLU A 242 -23.03 4.80 -21.27
N TRP A 243 -22.88 3.51 -20.93
CA TRP A 243 -23.72 2.46 -21.53
C TRP A 243 -25.20 2.56 -21.14
N ALA A 244 -25.49 2.65 -19.83
CA ALA A 244 -26.87 2.67 -19.34
C ALA A 244 -27.65 3.92 -19.80
N PRO A 245 -27.10 5.15 -19.73
CA PRO A 245 -27.76 6.32 -20.30
C PRO A 245 -28.01 6.19 -21.81
N TRP A 246 -27.02 5.72 -22.57
CA TRP A 246 -27.15 5.54 -24.03
C TRP A 246 -28.26 4.54 -24.38
N LEU A 247 -28.34 3.42 -23.65
CA LEU A 247 -29.38 2.42 -23.85
C LEU A 247 -30.78 2.98 -23.53
N ALA A 248 -30.90 3.73 -22.44
CA ALA A 248 -32.16 4.35 -22.04
C ALA A 248 -32.69 5.35 -23.08
N GLU A 249 -31.81 6.08 -23.75
CA GLU A 249 -32.17 7.01 -24.84
C GLU A 249 -32.71 6.31 -26.09
N ARG A 250 -32.23 5.10 -26.40
CA ARG A 250 -32.73 4.31 -27.53
C ARG A 250 -34.09 3.66 -27.26
N GLY A 251 -34.35 3.28 -26.00
CA GLY A 251 -35.56 2.54 -25.64
C GLY A 251 -35.61 1.13 -26.27
N GLU A 252 -34.45 0.54 -26.51
CA GLU A 252 -34.28 -0.82 -27.05
C GLU A 252 -33.81 -1.77 -25.95
N ASP A 253 -34.11 -3.06 -26.11
CA ASP A 253 -33.60 -4.12 -25.23
C ASP A 253 -32.33 -4.69 -25.85
N VAL A 254 -31.18 -4.15 -25.44
CA VAL A 254 -29.84 -4.49 -25.96
C VAL A 254 -28.94 -4.85 -24.79
N GLU A 255 -28.29 -6.01 -24.88
CA GLU A 255 -27.29 -6.45 -23.91
C GLU A 255 -25.88 -6.08 -24.39
N TYR A 256 -24.99 -5.76 -23.46
CA TYR A 256 -23.57 -5.53 -23.77
C TYR A 256 -22.83 -6.86 -23.99
N ASP A 257 -23.28 -7.61 -24.99
CA ASP A 257 -22.81 -8.95 -25.37
C ASP A 257 -22.79 -9.09 -26.89
N TYR A 258 -21.58 -9.14 -27.48
CA TYR A 258 -21.43 -9.27 -28.93
C TYR A 258 -21.69 -10.68 -29.46
N SER A 259 -21.80 -11.69 -28.58
CA SER A 259 -22.16 -13.05 -28.99
C SER A 259 -23.60 -13.13 -29.51
N ILE A 260 -24.47 -12.21 -29.09
CA ILE A 260 -25.87 -12.11 -29.53
C ILE A 260 -25.93 -11.46 -30.92
N PRO A 261 -26.38 -12.17 -31.98
CA PRO A 261 -26.36 -11.67 -33.35
C PRO A 261 -27.50 -10.67 -33.65
N GLY A 262 -27.52 -10.14 -34.88
CA GLY A 262 -28.62 -9.29 -35.37
C GLY A 262 -28.56 -7.87 -34.82
N SER A 263 -29.72 -7.33 -34.41
CA SER A 263 -29.87 -5.96 -33.93
C SER A 263 -29.00 -5.65 -32.71
N ASN A 264 -28.65 -6.64 -31.89
CA ASN A 264 -27.76 -6.44 -30.74
C ASN A 264 -26.34 -6.05 -31.18
N ARG A 265 -25.76 -6.76 -32.17
CA ARG A 265 -24.44 -6.38 -32.73
C ARG A 265 -24.47 -5.03 -33.42
N GLU A 266 -25.56 -4.73 -34.14
CA GLU A 266 -25.72 -3.43 -34.79
C GLU A 266 -25.76 -2.30 -33.76
N ALA A 267 -26.48 -2.49 -32.66
CA ALA A 267 -26.51 -1.55 -31.55
C ALA A 267 -25.12 -1.33 -30.91
N LEU A 268 -24.36 -2.40 -30.65
CA LEU A 268 -22.99 -2.27 -30.12
C LEU A 268 -22.05 -1.55 -31.09
N ARG A 269 -22.17 -1.80 -32.40
CA ARG A 269 -21.42 -1.08 -33.43
C ARG A 269 -21.79 0.41 -33.48
N ASP A 270 -23.07 0.74 -33.35
CA ASP A 270 -23.54 2.13 -33.30
C ASP A 270 -23.04 2.85 -32.05
N TYR A 271 -23.06 2.17 -30.90
CA TYR A 271 -22.51 2.68 -29.66
C TYR A 271 -21.03 3.04 -29.81
N TRP A 272 -20.20 2.11 -30.31
CA TRP A 272 -18.79 2.38 -30.59
C TRP A 272 -18.57 3.47 -31.64
N ARG A 273 -19.38 3.49 -32.71
CA ARG A 273 -19.29 4.52 -33.75
C ARG A 273 -19.42 5.92 -33.18
N GLY A 274 -20.34 6.15 -32.24
CA GLY A 274 -20.51 7.47 -31.64
C GLY A 274 -19.27 7.96 -30.88
N GLY A 275 -18.53 7.06 -30.22
CA GLY A 275 -17.26 7.41 -29.56
C GLY A 275 -16.19 7.82 -30.56
N ILE A 276 -16.09 7.07 -31.67
CA ILE A 276 -15.19 7.41 -32.79
C ILE A 276 -15.58 8.76 -33.41
N GLU A 277 -16.87 8.99 -33.70
CA GLU A 277 -17.35 10.23 -34.31
C GLU A 277 -17.07 11.47 -33.46
N GLN A 278 -17.22 11.35 -32.12
CA GLN A 278 -16.95 12.43 -31.18
C GLN A 278 -15.47 12.81 -31.11
N ASN A 279 -14.58 11.84 -31.34
CA ASN A 279 -13.12 12.00 -31.15
C ASN A 279 -12.30 11.91 -32.46
N ARG A 280 -12.95 11.83 -33.62
CA ARG A 280 -12.30 11.60 -34.93
C ARG A 280 -11.27 12.66 -35.34
N ASP A 281 -11.40 13.87 -34.81
CA ASP A 281 -10.60 15.04 -35.17
C ASP A 281 -9.46 15.29 -34.14
N TYR A 282 -9.24 14.37 -33.20
CA TYR A 282 -8.27 14.49 -32.11
C TYR A 282 -7.23 13.35 -32.16
N GLU A 283 -6.11 13.53 -31.44
CA GLU A 283 -5.09 12.49 -31.30
C GLU A 283 -5.47 11.45 -30.23
N ILE A 284 -5.83 10.23 -30.69
CA ILE A 284 -6.38 9.16 -29.85
C ILE A 284 -5.55 7.87 -29.95
N ALA A 285 -5.37 7.20 -28.80
CA ALA A 285 -4.98 5.78 -28.71
C ALA A 285 -6.25 4.91 -28.71
N TRP A 286 -6.57 4.30 -29.85
CA TRP A 286 -7.82 3.56 -30.03
C TRP A 286 -7.74 2.17 -29.39
N THR A 287 -8.33 2.00 -28.21
CA THR A 287 -8.45 0.69 -27.56
C THR A 287 -9.47 -0.19 -28.29
N VAL A 288 -9.03 -1.37 -28.71
CA VAL A 288 -9.84 -2.40 -29.38
C VAL A 288 -9.89 -3.69 -28.55
N GLY A 289 -10.82 -4.59 -28.90
CA GLY A 289 -11.15 -5.79 -28.12
C GLY A 289 -12.53 -5.65 -27.47
N MET A 290 -12.81 -6.46 -26.47
CA MET A 290 -14.03 -6.29 -25.65
C MET A 290 -13.89 -7.05 -24.33
N ARG A 291 -14.29 -6.39 -23.25
CA ARG A 291 -14.57 -6.95 -21.93
C ARG A 291 -15.95 -6.45 -21.48
N GLY A 292 -16.39 -6.79 -20.27
CA GLY A 292 -17.64 -6.27 -19.74
C GLY A 292 -17.59 -4.79 -19.32
N ILE A 293 -18.69 -4.26 -18.80
CA ILE A 293 -18.95 -2.81 -18.62
C ILE A 293 -17.99 -2.12 -17.63
N HIS A 294 -17.53 -2.79 -16.56
CA HIS A 294 -16.72 -2.17 -15.50
C HIS A 294 -15.77 -3.21 -14.90
N ASP A 295 -14.73 -3.53 -15.68
CA ASP A 295 -13.73 -4.58 -15.41
C ASP A 295 -14.29 -6.02 -15.26
N SER A 296 -15.56 -6.24 -15.62
CA SER A 296 -16.13 -7.59 -15.69
C SER A 296 -15.62 -8.37 -16.90
N GLY A 297 -15.67 -9.69 -16.82
CA GLY A 297 -15.11 -10.57 -17.85
C GLY A 297 -15.80 -10.43 -19.21
N PHE A 298 -15.14 -10.85 -20.29
CA PHE A 298 -15.75 -10.91 -21.63
C PHE A 298 -17.04 -11.77 -21.64
N VAL A 299 -18.19 -11.10 -21.73
CA VAL A 299 -19.52 -11.71 -21.68
C VAL A 299 -19.84 -12.35 -23.03
N THR A 300 -20.23 -13.63 -23.00
CA THR A 300 -20.51 -14.44 -24.19
C THR A 300 -21.71 -15.37 -23.98
N ALA A 301 -22.82 -14.85 -23.48
CA ALA A 301 -23.97 -15.61 -23.01
C ALA A 301 -24.53 -16.57 -24.08
N ALA A 302 -24.58 -16.16 -25.35
CA ALA A 302 -25.05 -17.03 -26.42
C ALA A 302 -24.14 -18.25 -26.66
N ILE A 303 -22.82 -18.09 -26.48
CA ILE A 303 -21.86 -19.21 -26.57
C ILE A 303 -21.92 -20.07 -25.31
N ASP A 304 -22.03 -19.42 -24.15
CA ASP A 304 -22.05 -20.11 -22.85
C ASP A 304 -23.30 -20.96 -22.67
N ALA A 305 -24.46 -20.50 -23.17
CA ALA A 305 -25.73 -21.22 -23.14
C ALA A 305 -25.84 -22.34 -24.21
N ASP A 306 -24.94 -22.39 -25.20
CA ASP A 306 -24.98 -23.45 -26.22
C ASP A 306 -24.49 -24.79 -25.65
N GLU A 307 -25.43 -25.65 -25.27
CA GLU A 307 -25.16 -27.01 -24.76
C GLU A 307 -24.58 -27.95 -25.82
N SER A 308 -24.64 -27.59 -27.11
CA SER A 308 -24.07 -28.41 -28.19
C SER A 308 -22.55 -28.26 -28.31
N LEU A 309 -21.97 -27.22 -27.71
CA LEU A 309 -20.53 -26.96 -27.72
C LEU A 309 -19.86 -27.58 -26.49
N SER A 310 -18.79 -28.36 -26.73
CA SER A 310 -17.87 -28.73 -25.67
C SER A 310 -17.11 -27.51 -25.11
N PRO A 311 -16.53 -27.59 -23.90
CA PRO A 311 -15.74 -26.49 -23.34
C PRO A 311 -14.62 -25.99 -24.26
N ALA A 312 -13.95 -26.89 -24.99
CA ALA A 312 -12.92 -26.53 -25.95
C ALA A 312 -13.50 -25.76 -27.15
N GLN A 313 -14.65 -26.21 -27.68
CA GLN A 313 -15.34 -25.51 -28.76
C GLN A 313 -15.88 -24.15 -28.32
N LYS A 314 -16.31 -24.00 -27.06
CA LYS A 314 -16.68 -22.70 -26.49
C LYS A 314 -15.47 -21.77 -26.43
N ALA A 315 -14.31 -22.26 -25.97
CA ALA A 315 -13.08 -21.47 -25.96
C ALA A 315 -12.68 -21.00 -27.38
N ASP A 316 -12.73 -21.89 -28.36
CA ASP A 316 -12.49 -21.55 -29.78
C ASP A 316 -13.50 -20.51 -30.28
N ALA A 317 -14.79 -20.68 -29.99
CA ALA A 317 -15.83 -19.74 -30.38
C ALA A 317 -15.65 -18.36 -29.74
N LYS A 318 -15.22 -18.29 -28.46
CA LYS A 318 -14.91 -17.03 -27.77
C LYS A 318 -13.72 -16.32 -28.41
N ARG A 319 -12.66 -17.06 -28.77
CA ARG A 319 -11.51 -16.51 -29.49
C ARG A 319 -11.94 -15.95 -30.86
N ASP A 320 -12.70 -16.72 -31.62
CA ASP A 320 -13.16 -16.30 -32.96
C ASP A 320 -14.13 -15.12 -32.89
N LEU A 321 -14.97 -15.05 -31.85
CA LEU A 321 -15.83 -13.90 -31.57
C LEU A 321 -15.01 -12.65 -31.27
N LEU A 322 -14.01 -12.72 -30.39
CA LEU A 322 -13.16 -11.58 -30.05
C LEU A 322 -12.36 -11.09 -31.28
N ALA A 323 -11.89 -12.01 -32.14
CA ALA A 323 -11.29 -11.66 -33.41
C ALA A 323 -12.27 -10.90 -34.33
N SER A 324 -13.53 -11.34 -34.37
CA SER A 324 -14.59 -10.68 -35.15
C SER A 324 -14.92 -9.29 -34.61
N VAL A 325 -14.97 -9.13 -33.29
CA VAL A 325 -15.15 -7.84 -32.62
C VAL A 325 -14.07 -6.86 -33.06
N MET A 326 -12.79 -7.24 -32.95
CA MET A 326 -11.67 -6.38 -33.33
C MET A 326 -11.71 -6.04 -34.82
N HIS A 327 -12.04 -7.02 -35.67
CA HIS A 327 -12.19 -6.77 -37.10
C HIS A 327 -13.26 -5.70 -37.40
N ASP A 328 -14.43 -5.80 -36.76
CA ASP A 328 -15.52 -4.84 -36.95
C ASP A 328 -15.16 -3.45 -36.39
N GLN A 329 -14.50 -3.40 -35.23
CA GLN A 329 -14.03 -2.14 -34.62
C GLN A 329 -13.02 -1.40 -35.50
N LEU A 330 -12.03 -2.12 -36.04
CA LEU A 330 -11.06 -1.56 -36.98
C LEU A 330 -11.75 -1.10 -38.28
N GLY A 331 -12.72 -1.87 -38.77
CA GLY A 331 -13.53 -1.49 -39.91
C GLY A 331 -14.35 -0.21 -39.67
N LEU A 332 -14.84 0.01 -38.44
CA LEU A 332 -15.52 1.25 -38.05
C LEU A 332 -14.56 2.44 -38.03
N LEU A 333 -13.35 2.26 -37.50
CA LEU A 333 -12.31 3.30 -37.52
C LEU A 333 -11.99 3.74 -38.95
N ASP A 334 -11.81 2.79 -39.87
CA ASP A 334 -11.55 3.09 -41.28
C ASP A 334 -12.72 3.80 -41.97
N GLN A 335 -13.96 3.51 -41.55
CA GLN A 335 -15.16 4.16 -42.09
C GLN A 335 -15.32 5.61 -41.62
N VAL A 336 -15.04 5.87 -40.34
CA VAL A 336 -15.34 7.17 -39.70
C VAL A 336 -14.14 8.12 -39.75
N VAL A 337 -12.95 7.63 -39.39
CA VAL A 337 -11.70 8.41 -39.36
C VAL A 337 -11.01 8.37 -40.73
N GLY A 338 -11.14 7.25 -41.44
CA GLY A 338 -10.45 6.98 -42.70
C GLY A 338 -9.35 5.92 -42.54
N PRO A 339 -8.89 5.32 -43.65
CA PRO A 339 -7.85 4.31 -43.62
C PRO A 339 -6.52 4.91 -43.13
N ASP A 340 -5.80 4.19 -42.27
CA ASP A 340 -4.47 4.63 -41.83
C ASP A 340 -3.43 4.42 -42.94
N THR A 341 -3.35 5.39 -43.84
CA THR A 341 -2.34 5.41 -44.91
C THR A 341 -0.95 5.82 -44.41
N SER A 342 -0.86 6.35 -43.20
CA SER A 342 0.37 6.88 -42.60
C SER A 342 1.10 5.87 -41.71
N GLY A 343 0.40 4.84 -41.23
CA GLY A 343 0.90 3.90 -40.23
C GLY A 343 1.08 4.51 -38.84
N ASN A 344 0.45 5.66 -38.58
CA ASN A 344 0.61 6.43 -37.35
C ASN A 344 -0.59 6.34 -36.40
N ARG A 345 -1.68 5.67 -36.79
CA ARG A 345 -2.87 5.52 -35.93
C ARG A 345 -2.56 4.52 -34.81
N LEU A 346 -2.36 5.05 -33.61
CA LEU A 346 -2.15 4.20 -32.44
C LEU A 346 -3.42 3.42 -32.12
N THR A 347 -3.32 2.09 -32.18
CA THR A 347 -4.39 1.16 -31.80
C THR A 347 -3.84 0.19 -30.76
N THR A 348 -4.57 0.01 -29.66
CA THR A 348 -4.09 -0.73 -28.48
C THR A 348 -5.00 -1.90 -28.15
N PHE A 349 -4.41 -3.02 -27.74
CA PHE A 349 -5.12 -4.18 -27.20
C PHE A 349 -4.48 -4.62 -25.89
N VAL A 350 -5.29 -4.78 -24.85
CA VAL A 350 -4.84 -5.20 -23.52
C VAL A 350 -5.35 -6.62 -23.24
N PRO A 351 -4.53 -7.67 -23.42
CA PRO A 351 -4.90 -9.04 -23.05
C PRO A 351 -4.86 -9.20 -21.52
N TYR A 352 -5.86 -8.65 -20.83
CA TYR A 352 -5.91 -8.60 -19.37
C TYR A 352 -6.84 -9.68 -18.80
N LYS A 353 -6.45 -10.24 -17.63
CA LYS A 353 -7.20 -11.28 -16.90
C LYS A 353 -7.62 -12.46 -17.81
N GLU A 354 -8.91 -12.65 -18.04
CA GLU A 354 -9.44 -13.78 -18.81
C GLU A 354 -9.12 -13.70 -20.31
N VAL A 355 -8.94 -12.48 -20.85
CA VAL A 355 -8.62 -12.26 -22.26
C VAL A 355 -7.19 -12.75 -22.58
N LEU A 356 -6.29 -12.75 -21.61
CA LEU A 356 -4.94 -13.29 -21.78
C LEU A 356 -4.96 -14.76 -22.22
N GLY A 357 -5.87 -15.56 -21.65
CA GLY A 357 -6.04 -16.97 -22.03
C GLY A 357 -6.52 -17.14 -23.48
N LEU A 358 -7.33 -16.22 -23.99
CA LEU A 358 -7.75 -16.22 -25.41
C LEU A 358 -6.60 -15.81 -26.33
N TYR A 359 -5.79 -14.83 -25.92
CA TYR A 359 -4.59 -14.42 -26.65
C TYR A 359 -3.59 -15.58 -26.77
N ASP A 360 -3.29 -16.24 -25.65
CA ASP A 360 -2.37 -17.39 -25.60
C ASP A 360 -2.87 -18.60 -26.40
N ALA A 361 -4.19 -18.73 -26.57
CA ALA A 361 -4.81 -19.73 -27.43
C ALA A 361 -4.74 -19.39 -28.94
N GLY A 362 -3.99 -18.36 -29.32
CA GLY A 362 -3.71 -18.00 -30.72
C GLY A 362 -4.72 -17.03 -31.33
N LEU A 363 -5.23 -16.06 -30.56
CA LEU A 363 -6.10 -14.99 -31.06
C LEU A 363 -5.41 -14.24 -32.22
N PRO A 364 -5.98 -14.21 -33.44
CA PRO A 364 -5.40 -13.45 -34.54
C PRO A 364 -5.50 -11.95 -34.25
N LEU A 365 -4.34 -11.29 -34.16
CA LEU A 365 -4.22 -9.86 -33.91
C LEU A 365 -3.45 -9.17 -35.05
N PRO A 366 -4.02 -8.15 -35.72
CA PRO A 366 -3.34 -7.41 -36.79
C PRO A 366 -1.98 -6.86 -36.34
N ASP A 367 -0.97 -6.90 -37.22
CA ASP A 367 0.44 -6.68 -36.86
C ASP A 367 0.72 -5.28 -36.29
N ASP A 368 -0.05 -4.27 -36.72
CA ASP A 368 0.02 -2.87 -36.34
C ASP A 368 -0.65 -2.53 -35.00
N VAL A 369 -1.39 -3.47 -34.39
CA VAL A 369 -1.97 -3.27 -33.05
C VAL A 369 -0.92 -3.47 -31.97
N THR A 370 -0.74 -2.45 -31.12
CA THR A 370 0.13 -2.48 -29.94
C THR A 370 -0.47 -3.35 -28.84
N VAL A 371 0.29 -4.33 -28.35
CA VAL A 371 -0.13 -5.17 -27.22
C VAL A 371 0.33 -4.52 -25.91
N ILE A 372 -0.57 -4.25 -24.98
CA ILE A 372 -0.24 -3.68 -23.66
C ILE A 372 -0.21 -4.80 -22.61
N TRP A 373 0.96 -5.05 -22.04
CA TRP A 373 1.17 -6.00 -20.95
C TRP A 373 0.92 -5.33 -19.61
N ALA A 374 0.29 -6.02 -18.67
CA ALA A 374 0.05 -5.49 -17.33
C ALA A 374 1.03 -6.08 -16.30
N ASP A 375 1.32 -5.31 -15.26
CA ASP A 375 1.82 -5.85 -14.00
C ASP A 375 0.72 -6.63 -13.25
N ASP A 376 1.05 -7.13 -12.07
CA ASP A 376 0.13 -7.84 -11.18
C ASP A 376 -0.68 -6.91 -10.26
N ASN A 377 -0.71 -5.62 -10.60
CA ASN A 377 -1.27 -4.53 -9.82
C ASN A 377 -0.49 -4.16 -8.55
N PHE A 378 0.65 -4.82 -8.24
CA PHE A 378 1.54 -4.49 -7.12
C PHE A 378 2.95 -4.06 -7.60
N GLY A 379 3.08 -3.76 -8.88
CA GLY A 379 4.33 -3.36 -9.51
C GLY A 379 5.15 -4.50 -10.12
N TYR A 380 4.73 -5.77 -10.03
CA TYR A 380 5.49 -6.89 -10.61
C TYR A 380 5.02 -7.19 -12.04
N VAL A 381 5.88 -7.00 -13.03
CA VAL A 381 5.52 -7.28 -14.43
C VAL A 381 5.29 -8.78 -14.62
N ARG A 382 4.08 -9.15 -15.05
CA ARG A 382 3.63 -10.54 -15.13
C ARG A 382 4.21 -11.30 -16.31
N ARG A 383 4.23 -10.65 -17.48
CA ARG A 383 4.55 -11.25 -18.77
C ARG A 383 5.42 -10.33 -19.59
N PHE A 384 6.34 -10.94 -20.32
CA PHE A 384 7.16 -10.29 -21.33
C PHE A 384 6.85 -10.88 -22.71
N PRO A 385 6.91 -10.09 -23.78
CA PRO A 385 6.65 -10.58 -25.12
C PRO A 385 7.67 -11.66 -25.52
N THR A 386 7.21 -12.69 -26.23
CA THR A 386 8.08 -13.64 -26.90
C THR A 386 8.87 -12.95 -28.03
N PRO A 387 9.95 -13.54 -28.57
CA PRO A 387 10.66 -12.95 -29.71
C PRO A 387 9.78 -12.66 -30.93
N ALA A 388 8.72 -13.44 -31.15
CA ALA A 388 7.75 -13.19 -32.21
C ALA A 388 6.83 -12.01 -31.90
N GLU A 389 6.36 -11.89 -30.65
CA GLU A 389 5.53 -10.77 -30.19
C GLU A 389 6.33 -9.45 -30.14
N ALA A 390 7.61 -9.52 -29.79
CA ALA A 390 8.52 -8.37 -29.77
C ALA A 390 8.83 -7.82 -31.17
N ALA A 391 8.69 -8.62 -32.22
CA ALA A 391 8.96 -8.25 -33.61
C ALA A 391 7.74 -7.64 -34.36
N ARG A 392 6.56 -7.57 -33.71
CA ARG A 392 5.33 -7.04 -34.31
C ARG A 392 5.46 -5.55 -34.65
N GLY A 393 4.89 -5.12 -35.78
CA GLY A 393 4.96 -3.74 -36.26
C GLY A 393 4.34 -2.71 -35.30
N GLY A 394 3.27 -3.06 -34.60
CA GLY A 394 2.61 -2.23 -33.58
C GLY A 394 3.37 -2.13 -32.24
N GLY A 395 4.39 -2.99 -32.05
CA GLY A 395 5.18 -3.05 -30.82
C GLY A 395 4.37 -3.43 -29.57
N ASN A 396 4.93 -3.10 -28.41
CA ASN A 396 4.43 -3.52 -27.10
C ASN A 396 4.43 -2.37 -26.11
N GLY A 397 3.41 -2.32 -25.25
CA GLY A 397 3.23 -1.34 -24.17
C GLY A 397 3.10 -1.98 -22.79
N LEU A 398 3.09 -1.14 -21.76
CA LEU A 398 3.02 -1.51 -20.35
C LEU A 398 1.91 -0.73 -19.64
N TYR A 399 1.10 -1.44 -18.87
CA TYR A 399 0.22 -0.91 -17.83
C TYR A 399 0.79 -1.28 -16.45
N TYR A 400 1.13 -0.28 -15.65
CA TYR A 400 1.79 -0.42 -14.35
C TYR A 400 0.93 0.21 -13.24
N HIS A 401 1.08 -0.21 -11.98
CA HIS A 401 0.32 0.34 -10.86
C HIS A 401 1.21 0.99 -9.78
N SER A 402 0.86 2.23 -9.42
CA SER A 402 1.30 2.91 -8.19
C SER A 402 0.15 3.14 -7.19
N SER A 403 -1.09 2.91 -7.64
CA SER A 403 -2.33 2.79 -6.86
C SER A 403 -3.08 1.55 -7.35
N TYR A 404 -3.84 0.90 -6.47
CA TYR A 404 -4.72 -0.17 -6.87
C TYR A 404 -5.93 -0.29 -5.95
N TRP A 405 -7.13 -0.10 -6.52
CA TRP A 405 -8.38 -0.49 -5.87
C TRP A 405 -8.81 -1.90 -6.25
N SER A 406 -9.07 -2.71 -5.24
CA SER A 406 -9.48 -4.10 -5.41
C SER A 406 -10.20 -4.65 -4.20
N GLN A 407 -10.77 -5.84 -4.37
CA GLN A 407 -11.41 -6.54 -3.27
C GLN A 407 -10.39 -6.71 -2.12
N PRO A 408 -10.74 -6.39 -0.88
CA PRO A 408 -9.81 -6.50 0.23
C PRO A 408 -9.29 -7.93 0.42
N PRO A 409 -8.11 -8.10 1.02
CA PRO A 409 -7.20 -7.06 1.51
C PRO A 409 -6.25 -6.52 0.42
N ARG A 410 -6.69 -6.39 -0.83
CA ARG A 410 -5.83 -6.10 -2.00
C ARG A 410 -5.62 -4.63 -2.32
N SER A 411 -6.35 -3.74 -1.68
CA SER A 411 -6.26 -2.31 -1.99
C SER A 411 -5.08 -1.66 -1.29
N TYR A 412 -4.40 -0.75 -2.01
CA TYR A 412 -3.49 0.22 -1.43
C TYR A 412 -3.73 1.58 -2.11
N LEU A 413 -4.39 2.48 -1.37
CA LEU A 413 -4.97 3.72 -1.90
C LEU A 413 -4.50 4.95 -1.10
N PHE A 414 -4.01 4.77 0.12
CA PHE A 414 -3.65 5.88 0.99
C PHE A 414 -2.27 6.45 0.63
N ILE A 415 -1.23 5.61 0.58
CA ILE A 415 0.14 6.01 0.25
C ILE A 415 0.87 4.90 -0.51
N SER A 416 1.72 5.26 -1.48
CA SER A 416 2.68 4.31 -2.06
C SER A 416 3.86 4.12 -1.12
N SER A 417 4.19 2.86 -0.85
CA SER A 417 5.43 2.42 -0.22
C SER A 417 6.32 1.63 -1.16
N THR A 418 5.96 1.49 -2.43
CA THR A 418 6.74 0.72 -3.40
C THR A 418 8.08 1.43 -3.68
N PRO A 419 9.25 0.80 -3.45
CA PRO A 419 10.52 1.46 -3.71
C PRO A 419 10.67 1.88 -5.18
N LEU A 420 11.17 3.09 -5.45
CA LEU A 420 11.47 3.51 -6.83
C LEU A 420 12.51 2.59 -7.51
N ALA A 421 13.41 2.00 -6.74
CA ALA A 421 14.34 0.99 -7.24
C ALA A 421 13.64 -0.31 -7.68
N HIS A 422 12.50 -0.67 -7.06
CA HIS A 422 11.65 -1.76 -7.53
C HIS A 422 11.02 -1.38 -8.88
N MET A 423 10.38 -0.21 -8.96
CA MET A 423 9.79 0.28 -10.22
C MET A 423 10.82 0.31 -11.33
N LYS A 424 12.00 0.89 -11.09
CA LYS A 424 13.11 0.91 -12.05
C LYS A 424 13.50 -0.49 -12.52
N HIS A 425 13.62 -1.46 -11.61
CA HIS A 425 13.99 -2.82 -11.94
C HIS A 425 12.97 -3.47 -12.90
N GLU A 426 11.68 -3.31 -12.62
CA GLU A 426 10.59 -3.86 -13.42
C GLU A 426 10.45 -3.16 -14.79
N LEU A 427 10.53 -1.82 -14.81
CA LEU A 427 10.53 -1.03 -16.05
C LEU A 427 11.76 -1.33 -16.91
N ARG A 428 12.92 -1.59 -16.29
CA ARG A 428 14.12 -2.04 -17.04
C ARG A 428 13.89 -3.39 -17.70
N LYS A 429 13.31 -4.36 -17.00
CA LYS A 429 12.97 -5.66 -17.59
C LYS A 429 12.00 -5.50 -18.76
N ALA A 430 10.98 -4.65 -18.62
CA ALA A 430 10.03 -4.37 -19.69
C ALA A 430 10.73 -3.80 -20.93
N TRP A 431 11.59 -2.80 -20.75
CA TRP A 431 12.39 -2.20 -21.83
C TRP A 431 13.31 -3.21 -22.53
N ASP A 432 14.03 -4.03 -21.76
CA ASP A 432 14.97 -5.02 -22.29
C ASP A 432 14.26 -6.11 -23.11
N HIS A 433 13.00 -6.41 -22.80
CA HIS A 433 12.15 -7.33 -23.57
C HIS A 433 11.37 -6.67 -24.72
N GLY A 434 11.62 -5.40 -25.03
CA GLY A 434 11.01 -4.74 -26.20
C GLY A 434 9.63 -4.11 -25.94
N ILE A 435 9.25 -3.91 -24.69
CA ILE A 435 8.05 -3.14 -24.31
C ILE A 435 8.41 -1.64 -24.33
N ARG A 436 8.24 -0.97 -25.47
CA ARG A 436 8.79 0.39 -25.72
C ARG A 436 7.83 1.38 -26.38
N THR A 437 6.63 0.95 -26.78
CA THR A 437 5.69 1.80 -27.53
C THR A 437 4.92 2.73 -26.60
N LEU A 438 4.23 2.19 -25.60
CA LEU A 438 3.34 2.95 -24.70
C LEU A 438 3.48 2.48 -23.27
N TRP A 439 3.78 3.38 -22.33
CA TRP A 439 3.78 3.09 -20.90
C TRP A 439 2.77 3.99 -20.19
N VAL A 440 1.90 3.38 -19.38
CA VAL A 440 0.88 4.07 -18.59
C VAL A 440 0.89 3.55 -17.15
N ASN A 441 0.86 4.46 -16.18
CA ASN A 441 0.88 4.15 -14.75
C ASN A 441 -0.47 4.53 -14.11
N ASN A 442 -1.12 3.59 -13.40
CA ASN A 442 -2.22 3.92 -12.50
C ASN A 442 -1.66 4.72 -11.32
N VAL A 443 -2.10 5.98 -11.21
CA VAL A 443 -1.65 6.94 -10.18
C VAL A 443 -2.78 7.34 -9.24
N GLY A 444 -3.85 6.54 -9.16
CA GLY A 444 -4.97 6.86 -8.28
C GLY A 444 -5.56 8.24 -8.61
N ALA A 445 -5.83 8.99 -7.54
CA ALA A 445 -6.21 10.41 -7.56
C ALA A 445 -5.06 11.41 -7.82
N ILE A 446 -3.90 10.96 -8.35
CA ILE A 446 -2.62 11.70 -8.48
C ILE A 446 -1.94 11.96 -7.14
N LYS A 447 -2.66 12.51 -6.15
CA LYS A 447 -2.14 12.75 -4.80
C LYS A 447 -2.40 11.52 -3.92
N PRO A 448 -1.45 11.09 -3.06
CA PRO A 448 -0.10 11.61 -2.83
C PRO A 448 0.98 10.79 -3.58
N LEU A 449 0.83 10.58 -4.90
CA LEU A 449 1.70 9.74 -5.74
C LEU A 449 2.63 10.55 -6.66
N GLU A 450 2.93 11.80 -6.30
CA GLU A 450 3.67 12.76 -7.14
C GLU A 450 5.07 12.25 -7.52
N GLN A 451 5.81 11.68 -6.56
CA GLN A 451 7.16 11.14 -6.79
C GLN A 451 7.13 9.89 -7.69
N ASP A 452 6.21 8.96 -7.43
CA ASP A 452 6.04 7.72 -8.21
C ASP A 452 5.67 8.06 -9.66
N LEU A 453 4.76 9.02 -9.86
CA LEU A 453 4.35 9.54 -11.16
C LEU A 453 5.53 10.18 -11.91
N GLU A 454 6.25 11.13 -11.30
CA GLU A 454 7.37 11.80 -11.96
C GLU A 454 8.49 10.82 -12.29
N PHE A 455 8.84 9.93 -11.37
CA PHE A 455 9.88 8.93 -11.64
C PHE A 455 9.50 8.01 -12.80
N PHE A 456 8.26 7.54 -12.86
CA PHE A 456 7.78 6.69 -13.96
C PHE A 456 7.92 7.37 -15.33
N VAL A 457 7.42 8.60 -15.46
CA VAL A 457 7.44 9.35 -16.72
C VAL A 457 8.87 9.74 -17.10
N GLN A 458 9.67 10.19 -16.12
CA GLN A 458 11.08 10.54 -16.34
C GLN A 458 11.90 9.31 -16.75
N TYR A 459 11.69 8.16 -16.11
CA TYR A 459 12.37 6.93 -16.49
C TYR A 459 11.96 6.47 -17.89
N ALA A 460 10.67 6.58 -18.27
CA ALA A 460 10.20 6.30 -19.63
C ALA A 460 10.87 7.21 -20.70
N TRP A 461 11.19 8.46 -20.33
CA TRP A 461 11.96 9.36 -21.19
C TRP A 461 13.44 8.95 -21.31
N GLU A 462 14.02 8.44 -20.23
CA GLU A 462 15.47 8.24 -20.06
C GLU A 462 15.97 6.81 -20.26
N VAL A 463 15.11 5.80 -20.22
CA VAL A 463 15.50 4.39 -20.21
C VAL A 463 16.38 4.02 -21.41
N GLY A 464 17.49 3.34 -21.13
CA GLY A 464 18.50 3.00 -22.15
C GLY A 464 19.54 4.09 -22.42
N LYS A 465 19.48 5.22 -21.71
CA LYS A 465 20.50 6.29 -21.75
C LYS A 465 21.30 6.36 -20.44
N GLU A 466 22.43 7.06 -20.48
CA GLU A 466 23.04 7.59 -19.26
C GLU A 466 22.21 8.79 -18.78
N SER A 467 21.68 8.74 -17.57
CA SER A 467 20.63 9.67 -17.15
C SER A 467 20.52 9.84 -15.64
N THR A 468 19.63 10.74 -15.21
CA THR A 468 19.39 11.01 -13.79
C THR A 468 18.74 9.84 -13.07
N THR A 469 17.79 9.15 -13.72
CA THR A 469 17.10 7.98 -13.16
C THR A 469 17.93 6.68 -13.17
N ALA A 470 19.14 6.72 -13.76
CA ALA A 470 20.10 5.62 -13.66
C ALA A 470 20.59 5.40 -12.22
N ASP A 471 20.52 6.42 -11.36
CA ASP A 471 20.71 6.33 -9.91
C ASP A 471 19.44 6.83 -9.21
N VAL A 472 18.77 5.94 -8.48
CA VAL A 472 17.49 6.27 -7.83
C VAL A 472 17.68 7.26 -6.69
N ASP A 473 18.72 7.07 -5.87
CA ASP A 473 19.01 7.99 -4.75
C ASP A 473 19.45 9.36 -5.30
N GLY A 474 20.26 9.36 -6.37
CA GLY A 474 20.63 10.58 -7.09
C GLY A 474 19.45 11.33 -7.70
N PHE A 475 18.50 10.61 -8.32
CA PHE A 475 17.25 11.19 -8.81
C PHE A 475 16.45 11.81 -7.66
N THR A 476 16.20 11.06 -6.57
CA THR A 476 15.40 11.56 -5.45
C THR A 476 16.06 12.77 -4.79
N ALA A 477 17.38 12.78 -4.65
CA ALA A 477 18.10 13.93 -4.12
C ALA A 477 17.92 15.17 -5.02
N GLY A 478 18.10 15.02 -6.34
CA GLY A 478 17.89 16.10 -7.30
C GLY A 478 16.43 16.58 -7.36
N TRP A 479 15.47 15.67 -7.18
CA TRP A 479 14.05 15.99 -7.11
C TRP A 479 13.72 16.88 -5.91
N VAL A 480 14.18 16.52 -4.72
CA VAL A 480 14.03 17.31 -3.49
C VAL A 480 14.73 18.66 -3.61
N ASP A 481 16.01 18.68 -4.00
CA ASP A 481 16.80 19.91 -4.14
C ASP A 481 16.31 20.78 -5.32
N GLY A 482 15.52 20.22 -6.23
CA GLY A 482 14.82 20.94 -7.28
C GLY A 482 13.63 21.77 -6.79
N MET A 483 13.04 21.40 -5.65
CA MET A 483 11.83 22.04 -5.11
C MET A 483 12.11 22.81 -3.82
N PHE A 484 12.97 22.29 -2.95
CA PHE A 484 13.18 22.81 -1.59
C PHE A 484 14.57 23.41 -1.39
N SER A 485 14.64 24.43 -0.55
CA SER A 485 15.88 25.09 -0.16
C SER A 485 16.68 24.23 0.83
N GLY A 486 17.95 24.59 1.07
CA GLY A 486 18.77 23.99 2.14
C GLY A 486 19.66 22.82 1.73
N GLY A 487 19.45 22.19 0.57
CA GLY A 487 20.31 21.12 0.06
C GLY A 487 20.15 19.79 0.83
N HIS A 488 18.91 19.48 1.22
CA HIS A 488 18.58 18.28 2.00
C HIS A 488 18.40 17.02 1.15
N GLY A 489 18.56 17.10 -0.17
CA GLY A 489 18.23 16.03 -1.10
C GLY A 489 18.83 14.67 -0.76
N ALA A 490 20.13 14.60 -0.44
CA ALA A 490 20.77 13.34 -0.08
C ALA A 490 20.22 12.72 1.22
N GLU A 491 19.94 13.54 2.23
CA GLU A 491 19.35 13.07 3.50
C GLU A 491 17.92 12.56 3.27
N VAL A 492 17.12 13.27 2.48
CA VAL A 492 15.74 12.90 2.18
C VAL A 492 15.67 11.69 1.24
N ALA A 493 16.63 11.52 0.32
CA ALA A 493 16.73 10.32 -0.51
C ALA A 493 16.98 9.06 0.33
N ASP A 494 17.95 9.10 1.25
CA ASP A 494 18.17 8.01 2.20
C ASP A 494 16.92 7.73 3.05
N LEU A 495 16.26 8.78 3.52
CA LEU A 495 15.03 8.69 4.30
C LEU A 495 13.89 8.02 3.53
N LEU A 496 13.63 8.45 2.29
CA LEU A 496 12.56 7.91 1.46
C LEU A 496 12.85 6.48 1.00
N ARG A 497 14.13 6.13 0.75
CA ARG A 497 14.55 4.75 0.52
C ARG A 497 14.24 3.88 1.74
N ALA A 498 14.66 4.30 2.92
CA ALA A 498 14.39 3.56 4.16
C ALA A 498 12.88 3.46 4.46
N TYR A 499 12.12 4.54 4.25
CA TYR A 499 10.65 4.58 4.36
C TYR A 499 10.00 3.51 3.47
N ALA A 500 10.40 3.46 2.18
CA ALA A 500 9.84 2.50 1.25
C ALA A 500 10.17 1.06 1.68
N GLN A 501 11.41 0.79 2.09
CA GLN A 501 11.82 -0.56 2.50
C GLN A 501 11.08 -1.06 3.74
N VAL A 502 10.97 -0.25 4.80
CA VAL A 502 10.31 -0.64 6.07
C VAL A 502 8.77 -0.67 5.95
N THR A 503 8.21 0.16 5.09
CA THR A 503 6.75 0.27 4.89
C THR A 503 6.24 -0.73 3.86
N ASN A 504 7.04 -1.09 2.84
CA ASN A 504 6.62 -2.08 1.85
C ASN A 504 6.69 -3.52 2.36
N VAL A 505 7.31 -3.79 3.52
CA VAL A 505 7.18 -5.11 4.18
C VAL A 505 5.71 -5.47 4.38
N ARG A 506 4.91 -4.47 4.77
CA ARG A 506 3.46 -4.57 4.91
C ARG A 506 2.88 -3.16 4.74
N LYS A 507 2.19 -2.92 3.61
CA LYS A 507 1.54 -1.63 3.32
C LYS A 507 0.60 -1.23 4.46
N VAL A 508 0.37 0.07 4.66
CA VAL A 508 -0.36 0.59 5.83
C VAL A 508 -1.81 0.08 5.89
N GLU A 509 -2.43 -0.09 4.73
CA GLU A 509 -3.77 -0.66 4.54
C GLU A 509 -3.82 -2.15 4.86
N HIS A 510 -2.69 -2.85 4.69
CA HIS A 510 -2.59 -4.29 4.92
C HIS A 510 -2.20 -4.64 6.36
N LEU A 511 -1.93 -3.65 7.23
CA LEU A 511 -1.59 -3.91 8.63
C LEU A 511 -2.75 -4.61 9.33
N THR A 512 -2.44 -5.70 10.02
CA THR A 512 -3.36 -6.49 10.83
C THR A 512 -2.74 -6.78 12.18
N ASN A 513 -3.56 -7.13 13.18
CA ASN A 513 -3.06 -7.58 14.47
C ASN A 513 -2.06 -8.75 14.31
N ARG A 514 -0.99 -8.71 15.10
CA ARG A 514 0.11 -9.69 15.17
C ARG A 514 0.83 -9.94 13.84
N ALA A 515 0.83 -8.96 12.92
CA ALA A 515 1.60 -9.05 11.68
C ALA A 515 3.12 -9.12 11.92
N PHE A 516 3.60 -8.46 12.97
CA PHE A 516 5.01 -8.47 13.38
C PHE A 516 5.13 -9.05 14.80
N ASP A 517 5.99 -10.05 14.95
CA ASP A 517 6.08 -10.82 16.20
C ASP A 517 6.95 -10.09 17.24
N GLN A 518 6.60 -10.18 18.53
CA GLN A 518 7.29 -9.43 19.59
C GLN A 518 8.15 -10.31 20.51
N THR A 519 8.23 -11.63 20.24
CA THR A 519 8.96 -12.60 21.08
C THR A 519 9.83 -13.58 20.29
N SER A 520 9.47 -13.86 19.04
CA SER A 520 10.13 -14.79 18.12
C SER A 520 11.34 -14.13 17.48
N TYR A 521 12.52 -14.60 17.85
CA TYR A 521 13.80 -14.00 17.42
C TYR A 521 13.90 -12.51 17.83
N GLY A 522 13.29 -12.17 18.98
CA GLY A 522 13.24 -10.82 19.54
C GLY A 522 11.96 -10.07 19.21
N ASP A 523 12.04 -8.75 19.31
CA ASP A 523 10.90 -7.85 19.12
C ASP A 523 10.94 -7.15 17.76
N GLU A 524 10.31 -7.79 16.77
CA GLU A 524 10.26 -7.30 15.40
C GLU A 524 9.50 -5.97 15.30
N ALA A 525 8.36 -5.88 15.99
CA ALA A 525 7.54 -4.68 15.98
C ALA A 525 8.29 -3.48 16.58
N ALA A 526 8.98 -3.67 17.70
CA ALA A 526 9.75 -2.59 18.34
C ALA A 526 10.92 -2.11 17.46
N ARG A 527 11.68 -3.03 16.83
CA ARG A 527 12.76 -2.64 15.90
C ARG A 527 12.22 -1.87 14.70
N ARG A 528 11.14 -2.36 14.10
CA ARG A 528 10.48 -1.68 12.98
C ARG A 528 10.00 -0.28 13.37
N LEU A 529 9.40 -0.13 14.56
CA LEU A 529 8.99 1.16 15.08
C LEU A 529 10.16 2.11 15.36
N ALA A 530 11.30 1.60 15.83
CA ALA A 530 12.48 2.43 16.05
C ALA A 530 13.02 2.99 14.73
N THR A 531 13.04 2.19 13.66
CA THR A 531 13.37 2.67 12.30
C THR A 531 12.40 3.76 11.87
N LEU A 532 11.09 3.50 11.94
CA LEU A 532 10.07 4.50 11.57
C LEU A 532 10.15 5.77 12.42
N ARG A 533 10.50 5.64 13.71
CA ARG A 533 10.70 6.78 14.60
C ARG A 533 11.91 7.64 14.18
N ASP A 534 13.04 7.02 13.83
CA ASP A 534 14.20 7.75 13.31
C ASP A 534 13.82 8.53 12.05
N LEU A 535 13.11 7.90 11.11
CA LEU A 535 12.62 8.55 9.89
C LEU A 535 11.68 9.72 10.21
N TYR A 536 10.74 9.52 11.15
CA TYR A 536 9.84 10.56 11.63
C TYR A 536 10.62 11.75 12.24
N ASP A 537 11.60 11.50 13.09
CA ASP A 537 12.40 12.56 13.71
C ASP A 537 13.28 13.28 12.68
N ARG A 538 13.87 12.56 11.72
CA ARG A 538 14.68 13.14 10.64
C ARG A 538 13.86 14.02 9.71
N VAL A 539 12.71 13.52 9.24
CA VAL A 539 11.86 14.29 8.31
C VAL A 539 11.32 15.56 8.99
N ASN A 540 11.08 15.50 10.30
CA ASN A 540 10.66 16.65 11.09
C ASN A 540 11.75 17.71 11.22
N ARG A 541 13.00 17.30 11.42
CA ARG A 541 14.14 18.24 11.43
C ARG A 541 14.32 18.93 10.09
N VAL A 542 14.18 18.19 8.98
CA VAL A 542 14.23 18.80 7.64
C VAL A 542 13.07 19.79 7.48
N LEU A 543 11.82 19.38 7.74
CA LEU A 543 10.66 20.25 7.60
C LEU A 543 10.79 21.55 8.42
N GLU A 544 11.25 21.46 9.67
CA GLU A 544 11.42 22.61 10.56
C GLU A 544 12.54 23.57 10.10
N SER A 545 13.51 23.06 9.34
CA SER A 545 14.59 23.88 8.78
C SER A 545 14.19 24.63 7.51
N LEU A 546 13.10 24.23 6.84
CA LEU A 546 12.65 24.84 5.60
C LEU A 546 11.95 26.20 5.85
N PRO A 547 12.04 27.15 4.89
CA PRO A 547 11.24 28.36 4.90
C PRO A 547 9.74 28.05 5.03
N ARG A 548 8.97 28.88 5.74
CA ARG A 548 7.52 28.65 5.93
C ARG A 548 6.75 28.42 4.62
N ALA A 549 7.14 29.12 3.55
CA ALA A 549 6.51 28.98 2.23
C ALA A 549 6.74 27.62 1.56
N GLU A 550 7.74 26.84 2.01
CA GLU A 550 8.07 25.51 1.49
C GLU A 550 7.51 24.38 2.37
N GLN A 551 7.05 24.69 3.58
CA GLN A 551 6.70 23.67 4.58
C GLN A 551 5.46 22.87 4.20
N ASP A 552 4.41 23.50 3.67
CA ASP A 552 3.18 22.79 3.32
C ASP A 552 3.45 21.84 2.14
N ALA A 553 4.17 22.31 1.10
CA ALA A 553 4.64 21.48 -0.02
C ALA A 553 5.54 20.31 0.42
N PHE A 554 6.48 20.55 1.34
CA PHE A 554 7.32 19.46 1.86
C PHE A 554 6.52 18.47 2.71
N PHE A 555 5.54 18.96 3.47
CA PHE A 555 4.68 18.12 4.27
C PHE A 555 3.88 17.17 3.38
N GLU A 556 3.21 17.68 2.36
CA GLU A 556 2.37 16.84 1.49
C GLU A 556 3.16 15.88 0.60
N LEU A 557 4.35 16.29 0.12
CA LEU A 557 5.18 15.48 -0.79
C LEU A 557 6.04 14.43 -0.06
N VAL A 558 6.47 14.73 1.18
CA VAL A 558 7.48 13.93 1.90
C VAL A 558 7.01 13.54 3.30
N ALA A 559 6.74 14.52 4.17
CA ALA A 559 6.59 14.24 5.61
C ALA A 559 5.34 13.43 5.93
N MET A 560 4.22 13.68 5.26
CA MET A 560 2.95 13.00 5.49
C MET A 560 3.08 11.48 5.34
N LYS A 561 3.79 10.99 4.32
CA LYS A 561 3.97 9.54 4.08
C LYS A 561 4.70 8.85 5.24
N VAL A 562 5.73 9.51 5.75
CA VAL A 562 6.53 9.04 6.90
C VAL A 562 5.70 9.08 8.18
N HIS A 563 4.95 10.16 8.39
CA HIS A 563 4.05 10.30 9.54
C HIS A 563 2.95 9.23 9.53
N ALA A 564 2.27 9.05 8.40
CA ALA A 564 1.25 8.03 8.21
C ALA A 564 1.77 6.63 8.57
N SER A 565 2.98 6.29 8.09
CA SER A 565 3.60 4.99 8.34
C SER A 565 3.99 4.79 9.81
N TYR A 566 4.59 5.79 10.45
CA TYR A 566 4.94 5.71 11.87
C TYR A 566 3.70 5.63 12.75
N LEU A 567 2.69 6.46 12.48
CA LEU A 567 1.47 6.55 13.28
C LEU A 567 0.62 5.28 13.16
N SER A 568 0.41 4.76 11.95
CA SER A 568 -0.29 3.48 11.74
C SER A 568 0.47 2.30 12.32
N ALA A 569 1.79 2.23 12.12
CA ALA A 569 2.58 1.14 12.69
C ALA A 569 2.51 1.11 14.22
N GLY A 570 2.60 2.27 14.87
CA GLY A 570 2.59 2.36 16.32
C GLY A 570 1.23 1.99 16.89
N GLN A 571 0.14 2.41 16.25
CA GLN A 571 -1.21 1.98 16.61
C GLN A 571 -1.32 0.44 16.71
N PHE A 572 -0.89 -0.29 15.67
CA PHE A 572 -0.94 -1.76 15.65
C PHE A 572 0.04 -2.40 16.63
N ALA A 573 1.31 -1.98 16.64
CA ALA A 573 2.34 -2.56 17.49
C ALA A 573 2.00 -2.45 18.99
N TYR A 574 1.45 -1.31 19.42
CA TYR A 574 1.03 -1.13 20.82
C TYR A 574 -0.29 -1.84 21.14
N ALA A 575 -1.22 -1.99 20.19
CA ALA A 575 -2.39 -2.84 20.39
C ALA A 575 -2.00 -4.32 20.57
N ASP A 576 -1.07 -4.80 19.75
CA ASP A 576 -0.50 -6.15 19.88
C ASP A 576 0.31 -6.31 21.17
N ARG A 577 1.02 -5.26 21.60
CA ARG A 577 1.70 -5.27 22.90
C ARG A 577 0.70 -5.34 24.05
N SER A 578 -0.45 -4.68 23.95
CA SER A 578 -1.54 -4.80 24.93
C SER A 578 -2.06 -6.23 25.02
N LEU A 579 -2.29 -6.89 23.87
CA LEU A 579 -2.68 -8.31 23.83
C LEU A 579 -1.64 -9.21 24.51
N LEU A 580 -0.37 -9.06 24.12
CA LEU A 580 0.75 -9.85 24.66
C LEU A 580 0.93 -9.62 26.16
N ALA A 581 0.90 -8.35 26.60
CA ALA A 581 0.98 -7.95 27.99
C ALA A 581 -0.12 -8.61 28.82
N TYR A 582 -1.37 -8.60 28.31
CA TYR A 582 -2.47 -9.26 28.99
C TYR A 582 -2.25 -10.78 29.12
N ASP A 583 -1.81 -11.45 28.05
CA ASP A 583 -1.57 -12.89 28.05
C ASP A 583 -0.38 -13.29 28.95
N GLN A 584 0.60 -12.39 29.14
CA GLN A 584 1.72 -12.54 30.06
C GLN A 584 1.40 -12.12 31.52
N GLY A 585 0.18 -11.65 31.79
CA GLY A 585 -0.24 -11.21 33.13
C GLY A 585 0.23 -9.81 33.52
N LYS A 586 0.76 -9.02 32.58
CA LYS A 586 1.21 -7.63 32.76
C LYS A 586 0.01 -6.67 32.69
N ARG A 587 -0.84 -6.67 33.71
CA ARG A 587 -2.15 -6.00 33.66
C ARG A 587 -2.07 -4.49 33.43
N VAL A 588 -1.21 -3.78 34.16
CA VAL A 588 -1.02 -2.33 33.97
C VAL A 588 -0.44 -2.01 32.60
N ALA A 589 0.49 -2.83 32.11
CA ALA A 589 1.05 -2.69 30.78
C ALA A 589 -0.02 -2.87 29.68
N ALA A 590 -0.94 -3.81 29.85
CA ALA A 590 -2.02 -4.03 28.90
C ALA A 590 -2.91 -2.78 28.72
N ASP A 591 -3.22 -2.06 29.81
CA ASP A 591 -3.94 -0.79 29.76
C ASP A 591 -3.09 0.32 29.14
N ARG A 592 -1.84 0.46 29.59
CA ARG A 592 -0.93 1.49 29.11
C ARG A 592 -0.73 1.42 27.59
N TYR A 593 -0.59 0.22 27.04
CA TYR A 593 -0.38 0.05 25.60
C TYR A 593 -1.65 0.29 24.77
N LEU A 594 -2.84 0.12 25.36
CA LEU A 594 -4.09 0.58 24.74
C LEU A 594 -4.13 2.11 24.69
N GLU A 595 -3.77 2.81 25.76
CA GLU A 595 -3.67 4.28 25.76
C GLU A 595 -2.70 4.79 24.69
N ILE A 596 -1.51 4.18 24.60
CA ILE A 596 -0.51 4.54 23.59
C ILE A 596 -1.06 4.30 22.20
N SER A 597 -1.65 3.13 21.92
CA SER A 597 -2.27 2.82 20.62
C SER A 597 -3.32 3.86 20.21
N ARG A 598 -4.15 4.33 21.17
CA ARG A 598 -5.13 5.40 20.96
C ARG A 598 -4.50 6.76 20.67
N ALA A 599 -3.41 7.10 21.35
CA ALA A 599 -2.69 8.34 21.06
C ALA A 599 -2.13 8.32 19.63
N PHE A 600 -1.55 7.20 19.19
CA PHE A 600 -1.07 7.06 17.80
C PHE A 600 -2.20 7.26 16.77
N GLU A 601 -3.36 6.66 17.03
CA GLU A 601 -4.57 6.87 16.23
C GLU A 601 -5.00 8.35 16.21
N ASP A 602 -5.12 9.00 17.36
CA ASP A 602 -5.60 10.38 17.45
C ASP A 602 -4.66 11.34 16.70
N ASN A 603 -3.35 11.08 16.76
CA ASN A 603 -2.35 11.85 16.02
C ASN A 603 -2.38 11.57 14.52
N ARG A 604 -2.71 10.34 14.10
CA ARG A 604 -2.94 10.01 12.69
C ARG A 604 -4.15 10.78 12.13
N ARG A 605 -5.25 10.79 12.88
CA ARG A 605 -6.47 11.51 12.50
C ARG A 605 -6.25 13.02 12.44
N ALA A 606 -5.48 13.57 13.39
CA ALA A 606 -5.07 14.98 13.35
C ALA A 606 -4.17 15.33 12.16
N MET A 607 -3.26 14.42 11.78
CA MET A 607 -2.44 14.58 10.57
C MET A 607 -3.30 14.62 9.30
N ILE A 608 -4.28 13.72 9.18
CA ILE A 608 -5.22 13.67 8.05
C ILE A 608 -6.07 14.95 8.01
N ALA A 609 -6.61 15.38 9.16
CA ALA A 609 -7.37 16.62 9.26
C ALA A 609 -6.52 17.86 8.89
N HIS A 610 -5.24 17.89 9.30
CA HIS A 610 -4.32 18.96 8.91
C HIS A 610 -4.11 19.03 7.39
N TYR A 611 -3.89 17.87 6.76
CA TYR A 611 -3.70 17.79 5.30
C TYR A 611 -4.90 18.37 4.53
N ASN A 612 -6.11 17.99 4.95
CA ASN A 612 -7.32 18.40 4.24
C ASN A 612 -7.71 19.87 4.57
N THR A 613 -7.68 20.25 5.84
CA THR A 613 -8.40 21.47 6.30
C THR A 613 -7.50 22.61 6.76
N VAL A 614 -6.19 22.39 6.95
CA VAL A 614 -5.29 23.38 7.58
C VAL A 614 -4.14 23.79 6.67
N MET A 615 -3.39 22.84 6.11
CA MET A 615 -2.27 23.17 5.22
C MET A 615 -2.78 23.81 3.92
N ALA A 616 -1.97 24.67 3.31
CA ALA A 616 -2.32 25.37 2.08
C ALA A 616 -3.71 26.06 2.14
N ASP A 617 -4.06 26.61 3.31
CA ASP A 617 -5.35 27.25 3.58
C ASP A 617 -6.59 26.37 3.27
N GLY A 618 -6.46 25.05 3.44
CA GLY A 618 -7.55 24.09 3.23
C GLY A 618 -7.82 23.76 1.76
N ARG A 619 -6.89 24.08 0.85
CA ARG A 619 -7.02 23.83 -0.60
C ARG A 619 -7.31 22.37 -0.96
N TRP A 620 -6.89 21.44 -0.11
CA TRP A 620 -6.93 20.01 -0.34
C TRP A 620 -8.03 19.32 0.48
N ASP A 621 -9.08 20.05 0.87
CA ASP A 621 -10.16 19.49 1.67
C ASP A 621 -10.89 18.36 0.92
N GLY A 622 -10.93 17.18 1.55
CA GLY A 622 -11.56 15.97 1.00
C GLY A 622 -10.69 15.14 0.04
N ILE A 623 -9.43 15.51 -0.24
CA ILE A 623 -8.59 14.74 -1.17
C ILE A 623 -7.88 13.54 -0.52
N LEU A 624 -7.70 13.55 0.81
CA LEU A 624 -6.97 12.50 1.54
C LEU A 624 -7.82 11.96 2.68
N THR A 625 -8.68 10.99 2.40
CA THR A 625 -9.70 10.48 3.34
C THR A 625 -9.66 8.95 3.49
N PRO A 626 -8.51 8.35 3.85
CA PRO A 626 -8.33 6.89 3.89
C PRO A 626 -9.24 6.17 4.91
N GLU A 627 -9.86 6.93 5.83
CA GLU A 627 -10.77 6.44 6.86
C GLU A 627 -12.25 6.50 6.43
N GLN A 628 -12.56 7.13 5.28
CA GLN A 628 -13.91 7.43 4.86
C GLN A 628 -14.30 6.81 3.51
N PHE A 629 -13.46 6.94 2.47
CA PHE A 629 -13.84 6.65 1.08
C PHE A 629 -12.62 6.31 0.19
N ALA A 630 -12.69 5.47 -0.85
CA ALA A 630 -13.67 4.41 -1.15
C ALA A 630 -13.28 3.08 -0.45
N PRO A 631 -14.24 2.25 -0.02
CA PRO A 631 -13.93 1.01 0.70
C PRO A 631 -13.04 0.05 -0.11
N PRO A 632 -12.04 -0.62 0.51
CA PRO A 632 -11.80 -0.71 1.94
C PRO A 632 -11.15 0.54 2.54
N THR A 633 -11.66 0.98 3.69
CA THR A 633 -11.02 2.01 4.50
C THR A 633 -9.81 1.44 5.22
N THR A 634 -8.80 2.26 5.50
CA THR A 634 -7.72 1.87 6.40
C THR A 634 -8.28 1.48 7.76
N ALA A 635 -7.78 0.38 8.32
CA ALA A 635 -8.21 -0.11 9.61
C ALA A 635 -7.94 0.92 10.72
N LEU A 636 -8.98 1.19 11.51
CA LEU A 636 -8.87 1.94 12.76
C LEU A 636 -9.04 0.98 13.93
N LEU A 637 -8.49 1.34 15.09
CA LEU A 637 -8.73 0.66 16.36
C LEU A 637 -8.54 -0.88 16.28
N PRO A 638 -7.27 -1.31 16.08
CA PRO A 638 -6.89 -2.72 16.11
C PRO A 638 -7.18 -3.34 17.47
N ALA A 639 -7.34 -4.67 17.52
CA ALA A 639 -7.69 -5.35 18.76
C ALA A 639 -6.61 -5.13 19.84
N ALA A 640 -7.05 -4.74 21.03
CA ALA A 640 -6.22 -4.61 22.22
C ALA A 640 -7.01 -5.11 23.43
N ARG A 641 -6.34 -5.55 24.50
CA ARG A 641 -7.01 -6.20 25.63
C ARG A 641 -6.71 -5.50 26.95
N PRO A 642 -7.57 -4.55 27.38
CA PRO A 642 -7.38 -3.87 28.66
C PRO A 642 -7.49 -4.84 29.84
N ALA A 643 -6.94 -4.47 30.99
CA ALA A 643 -7.15 -5.22 32.22
C ALA A 643 -8.61 -5.09 32.68
N LEU A 644 -9.21 -6.20 33.10
CA LEU A 644 -10.55 -6.21 33.69
C LEU A 644 -10.53 -5.78 35.16
N ALA A 645 -9.46 -6.12 35.88
CA ALA A 645 -9.29 -5.75 37.27
C ALA A 645 -7.80 -5.59 37.61
N LEU A 646 -7.51 -4.70 38.56
CA LEU A 646 -6.16 -4.48 39.09
C LEU A 646 -6.14 -4.73 40.61
N GLY A 647 -5.34 -5.72 41.01
CA GLY A 647 -5.13 -6.08 42.42
C GLY A 647 -3.88 -5.46 43.03
N ALA A 648 -3.44 -6.02 44.17
CA ALA A 648 -2.16 -5.70 44.79
C ALA A 648 -0.99 -6.18 43.90
N SER A 649 0.09 -5.40 43.85
CA SER A 649 1.26 -5.73 43.01
C SER A 649 2.17 -6.77 43.63
N GLY A 650 2.47 -7.82 42.87
CA GLY A 650 3.61 -8.71 43.04
C GLY A 650 4.65 -8.52 41.93
N LEU A 651 5.66 -9.40 41.88
CA LEU A 651 6.75 -9.34 40.89
C LEU A 651 6.50 -10.31 39.73
N GLY A 652 6.53 -9.78 38.51
CA GLY A 652 6.54 -10.55 37.26
C GLY A 652 7.90 -10.49 36.55
N VAL A 653 8.31 -11.61 35.92
CA VAL A 653 9.47 -11.69 35.04
C VAL A 653 9.16 -12.54 33.82
N THR A 654 9.31 -11.97 32.62
CA THR A 654 9.31 -12.67 31.32
C THR A 654 10.72 -12.72 30.74
N VAL A 655 11.01 -13.75 29.94
CA VAL A 655 12.34 -14.03 29.38
C VAL A 655 12.24 -14.08 27.86
N TRP A 656 13.27 -13.58 27.18
CA TRP A 656 13.43 -13.68 25.74
C TRP A 656 13.01 -15.05 25.18
N GLY A 657 12.16 -15.03 24.16
CA GLY A 657 11.79 -16.22 23.40
C GLY A 657 11.05 -17.30 24.20
N GLN A 658 10.47 -16.99 25.37
CA GLN A 658 9.64 -17.91 26.14
C GLN A 658 8.16 -17.51 26.13
N ASP A 659 7.29 -18.50 25.98
CA ASP A 659 5.84 -18.32 26.13
C ASP A 659 5.44 -18.12 27.59
N ALA A 660 4.30 -17.45 27.81
CA ALA A 660 3.73 -17.24 29.14
C ALA A 660 3.42 -18.55 29.91
N SER A 661 3.30 -19.67 29.19
CA SER A 661 3.03 -21.01 29.73
C SER A 661 4.30 -21.84 30.01
N ALA A 662 5.49 -21.33 29.69
CA ALA A 662 6.75 -22.07 29.80
C ALA A 662 7.05 -22.47 31.26
N VAL A 663 7.38 -23.76 31.46
CA VAL A 663 7.75 -24.29 32.78
C VAL A 663 9.23 -24.02 33.05
N GLY A 664 9.50 -23.03 33.90
CA GLY A 664 10.86 -22.61 34.26
C GLY A 664 11.42 -21.54 33.33
N ARG A 665 12.20 -20.61 33.90
CA ARG A 665 12.75 -19.44 33.19
C ARG A 665 14.19 -19.72 32.79
N ARG A 666 14.48 -19.79 31.50
CA ARG A 666 15.79 -20.15 30.96
C ARG A 666 16.20 -19.21 29.84
N LEU A 667 17.46 -18.77 29.87
CA LEU A 667 18.06 -17.94 28.84
C LEU A 667 19.36 -18.58 28.35
N THR A 668 19.54 -18.64 27.03
CA THR A 668 20.81 -19.06 26.42
C THR A 668 21.51 -17.84 25.84
N LEU A 669 22.78 -17.65 26.18
CA LEU A 669 23.62 -16.57 25.66
C LEU A 669 24.70 -17.16 24.75
N SER A 670 24.70 -16.76 23.48
CA SER A 670 25.76 -17.11 22.55
C SER A 670 26.74 -15.95 22.37
N PRO A 671 28.07 -16.17 22.38
CA PRO A 671 29.03 -15.13 22.00
C PRO A 671 28.91 -14.70 20.53
N HIS A 672 28.19 -15.49 19.72
CA HIS A 672 27.97 -15.25 18.29
C HIS A 672 26.55 -14.77 17.97
N SER A 673 25.74 -14.52 19.01
CA SER A 673 24.36 -14.03 18.83
C SER A 673 24.37 -12.69 18.10
N PRO A 674 23.57 -12.51 17.03
CA PRO A 674 23.34 -11.20 16.44
C PRO A 674 22.39 -10.34 17.28
N HIS A 675 21.78 -10.91 18.31
CA HIS A 675 20.81 -10.25 19.19
C HIS A 675 21.45 -9.86 20.52
N THR A 676 20.95 -8.76 21.11
CA THR A 676 21.11 -8.54 22.54
C THR A 676 19.88 -9.09 23.25
N MET A 677 20.07 -10.17 24.03
CA MET A 677 19.00 -10.83 24.78
C MET A 677 18.46 -9.92 25.89
N TRP A 678 17.25 -10.22 26.40
CA TRP A 678 16.65 -9.46 27.48
C TRP A 678 15.78 -10.29 28.43
N ILE A 679 15.55 -9.74 29.62
CA ILE A 679 14.43 -10.09 30.50
C ILE A 679 13.55 -8.86 30.68
N GLU A 680 12.26 -9.05 30.94
CA GLU A 680 11.37 -7.94 31.29
C GLU A 680 10.85 -8.15 32.70
N VAL A 681 10.84 -7.07 33.47
CA VAL A 681 10.33 -7.03 34.85
C VAL A 681 9.09 -6.15 34.89
N PHE A 682 8.08 -6.53 35.68
CA PHE A 682 6.81 -5.80 35.73
C PHE A 682 6.04 -6.05 37.03
N PRO A 683 5.20 -5.10 37.49
CA PRO A 683 4.20 -5.34 38.52
C PRO A 683 3.03 -6.17 37.99
N THR A 684 2.57 -7.14 38.78
CA THR A 684 1.36 -7.94 38.45
C THR A 684 0.04 -7.24 38.81
N GLY A 685 0.10 -6.15 39.57
CA GLY A 685 -1.03 -5.35 40.04
C GLY A 685 -0.85 -3.85 39.78
N GLY A 686 -1.67 -3.00 40.42
CA GLY A 686 -1.76 -1.56 40.08
C GLY A 686 -0.64 -0.65 40.64
N ASP A 687 0.13 -1.10 41.63
CA ASP A 687 1.17 -0.33 42.31
C ASP A 687 2.56 -0.57 41.68
N ALA A 688 3.40 0.46 41.65
CA ALA A 688 4.79 0.32 41.20
C ALA A 688 5.62 -0.50 42.21
N ILE A 689 6.62 -1.23 41.71
CA ILE A 689 7.48 -2.10 42.52
C ILE A 689 8.96 -1.71 42.42
N GLU A 690 9.66 -1.75 43.53
CA GLU A 690 11.13 -1.66 43.54
C GLU A 690 11.72 -3.02 43.15
N VAL A 691 12.69 -3.01 42.24
CA VAL A 691 13.31 -4.22 41.70
C VAL A 691 14.82 -4.16 41.90
N THR A 692 15.38 -5.25 42.42
CA THR A 692 16.82 -5.48 42.55
C THR A 692 17.21 -6.73 41.78
N ILE A 693 18.41 -6.71 41.19
CA ILE A 693 18.91 -7.79 40.32
C ILE A 693 20.30 -8.20 40.78
N GLU A 694 20.47 -9.50 40.98
CA GLU A 694 21.75 -10.15 41.22
C GLU A 694 22.02 -11.16 40.10
N SER A 695 23.24 -11.19 39.57
CA SER A 695 23.65 -12.13 38.53
C SER A 695 25.03 -12.71 38.83
N ASP A 696 25.34 -13.87 38.25
CA ASP A 696 26.70 -14.40 38.31
C ASP A 696 27.70 -13.49 37.57
N PRO A 697 28.98 -13.43 37.98
CA PRO A 697 29.92 -12.38 37.55
C PRO A 697 30.22 -12.26 36.05
N TRP A 698 29.89 -13.29 35.25
CA TRP A 698 30.08 -13.31 33.80
C TRP A 698 28.83 -12.88 33.01
N ILE A 699 27.73 -12.58 33.72
CA ILE A 699 26.46 -12.12 33.17
C ILE A 699 26.26 -10.65 33.57
N GLU A 700 26.16 -9.77 32.59
CA GLU A 700 25.72 -8.40 32.80
C GLU A 700 24.21 -8.30 32.56
N VAL A 701 23.51 -7.62 33.47
CA VAL A 701 22.10 -7.26 33.32
C VAL A 701 21.96 -5.75 33.49
N GLU A 702 21.25 -5.10 32.57
CA GLU A 702 20.89 -3.69 32.71
C GLU A 702 20.12 -3.46 34.01
N ARG A 703 20.45 -2.38 34.72
CA ARG A 703 19.78 -2.05 35.98
C ARG A 703 18.43 -1.37 35.70
N PRO A 704 17.40 -1.64 36.52
CA PRO A 704 16.15 -0.88 36.46
C PRO A 704 16.39 0.62 36.59
N ARG A 705 15.61 1.42 35.86
CA ARG A 705 15.75 2.90 35.82
C ARG A 705 15.05 3.61 37.00
N GLY A 706 14.63 2.85 38.00
CA GLY A 706 13.82 3.26 39.14
C GLY A 706 12.78 2.19 39.49
N PRO A 707 11.81 2.48 40.37
CA PRO A 707 10.65 1.62 40.55
C PRO A 707 9.93 1.37 39.22
N VAL A 708 9.50 0.13 39.01
CA VAL A 708 8.84 -0.35 37.79
C VAL A 708 7.33 -0.19 37.97
N ASP A 709 6.71 0.65 37.14
CA ASP A 709 5.28 0.98 37.20
C ASP A 709 4.43 0.31 36.10
N VAL A 710 5.01 0.07 34.93
CA VAL A 710 4.35 -0.59 33.78
C VAL A 710 5.07 -1.89 33.44
N GLU A 711 6.24 -1.78 32.84
CA GLU A 711 7.25 -2.82 32.66
C GLU A 711 8.58 -2.15 32.32
N GLN A 712 9.68 -2.88 32.49
CA GLN A 712 11.00 -2.47 32.00
C GLN A 712 11.71 -3.64 31.33
N ARG A 713 12.20 -3.41 30.12
CA ARG A 713 13.05 -4.35 29.40
C ARG A 713 14.51 -4.12 29.78
N LEU A 714 15.17 -5.18 30.24
CA LEU A 714 16.54 -5.13 30.73
C LEU A 714 17.42 -6.02 29.87
N ALA A 715 18.39 -5.40 29.18
CA ALA A 715 19.34 -6.12 28.35
C ALA A 715 20.20 -7.08 29.20
N VAL A 716 20.41 -8.29 28.70
CA VAL A 716 21.28 -9.31 29.30
C VAL A 716 22.43 -9.59 28.34
N ARG A 717 23.67 -9.42 28.81
CA ARG A 717 24.87 -9.56 28.00
C ARG A 717 25.87 -10.54 28.62
N LEU A 718 26.60 -11.19 27.73
CA LEU A 718 27.77 -11.99 28.07
C LEU A 718 28.99 -11.07 28.17
N LEU A 719 29.64 -10.99 29.34
CA LEU A 719 30.77 -10.08 29.56
C LEU A 719 32.08 -10.58 28.94
N ASP A 720 32.27 -11.90 28.90
CA ASP A 720 33.44 -12.56 28.35
C ASP A 720 33.04 -13.85 27.63
N SER A 721 33.74 -14.21 26.57
CA SER A 721 33.56 -15.51 25.92
C SER A 721 34.45 -16.56 26.60
N ALA A 722 33.99 -17.82 26.62
CA ALA A 722 34.73 -18.95 27.16
C ALA A 722 34.76 -20.11 26.15
N ASP A 723 35.82 -20.90 26.21
CA ASP A 723 36.01 -22.07 25.34
C ASP A 723 35.19 -23.30 25.80
N HIS A 724 34.41 -23.16 26.88
CA HIS A 724 33.53 -24.20 27.40
C HIS A 724 32.17 -23.59 27.82
N PRO A 725 31.08 -24.37 27.79
CA PRO A 725 29.79 -23.89 28.28
C PRO A 725 29.85 -23.50 29.76
N ARG A 726 29.05 -22.51 30.15
CA ARG A 726 28.88 -22.08 31.55
C ARG A 726 27.40 -22.07 31.92
N SER A 727 27.09 -22.39 33.17
CA SER A 727 25.75 -22.28 33.74
C SER A 727 25.77 -21.31 34.91
N GLY A 728 24.72 -20.51 35.03
CA GLY A 728 24.60 -19.49 36.05
C GLY A 728 23.15 -19.04 36.20
N ARG A 729 22.95 -17.94 36.93
CA ARG A 729 21.61 -17.44 37.24
C ARG A 729 21.53 -15.92 37.32
N ILE A 730 20.33 -15.43 37.07
CA ILE A 730 19.88 -14.08 37.40
C ILE A 730 18.76 -14.22 38.44
N VAL A 731 18.87 -13.48 39.55
CA VAL A 731 17.85 -13.43 40.61
C VAL A 731 17.27 -12.02 40.63
N VAL A 732 15.97 -11.93 40.41
CA VAL A 732 15.19 -10.69 40.44
C VAL A 732 14.36 -10.67 41.72
N THR A 733 14.51 -9.64 42.55
CA THR A 733 13.81 -9.48 43.83
C THR A 733 13.04 -8.18 43.87
N GLY A 734 11.76 -8.24 44.27
CA GLY A 734 10.84 -7.12 44.32
C GLY A 734 9.50 -7.52 44.93
N ALA A 735 8.75 -6.56 45.51
CA ALA A 735 7.46 -6.80 46.17
C ALA A 735 7.45 -7.92 47.25
N GLY A 736 8.59 -8.21 47.88
CA GLY A 736 8.74 -9.31 48.84
C GLY A 736 8.90 -10.70 48.23
N GLU A 737 9.01 -10.79 46.91
CA GLU A 737 9.17 -12.01 46.12
C GLU A 737 10.57 -12.09 45.49
N SER A 738 10.98 -13.28 45.06
CA SER A 738 12.23 -13.48 44.32
C SER A 738 12.06 -14.53 43.23
N ILE A 739 12.43 -14.16 42.00
CA ILE A 739 12.30 -14.99 40.80
C ILE A 739 13.69 -15.25 40.23
N THR A 740 14.00 -16.52 39.95
CA THR A 740 15.27 -16.93 39.34
C THR A 740 15.08 -17.23 37.84
N VAL A 741 16.03 -16.77 37.03
CA VAL A 741 16.21 -17.12 35.62
C VAL A 741 17.51 -17.89 35.49
N ASP A 742 17.45 -19.14 35.02
CA ASP A 742 18.62 -19.96 34.76
C ASP A 742 19.27 -19.49 33.44
N VAL A 743 20.58 -19.27 33.43
CA VAL A 743 21.32 -18.79 32.26
C VAL A 743 22.37 -19.81 31.85
N THR A 744 22.41 -20.15 30.56
CA THR A 744 23.47 -20.97 29.97
C THR A 744 24.23 -20.13 28.95
N ALA A 745 25.54 -20.03 29.08
CA ALA A 745 26.40 -19.47 28.04
C ALA A 745 27.02 -20.58 27.19
N GLU A 746 26.96 -20.39 25.88
CA GLU A 746 27.58 -21.27 24.92
C GLU A 746 29.09 -21.04 24.79
N ALA A 747 29.83 -22.07 24.38
CA ALA A 747 31.24 -21.95 24.08
C ALA A 747 31.47 -21.16 22.78
N ALA A 748 32.53 -20.36 22.73
CA ALA A 748 32.97 -19.68 21.53
C ALA A 748 33.42 -20.68 20.46
N ALA A 749 32.85 -20.56 19.26
CA ALA A 749 33.30 -21.29 18.07
C ALA A 749 34.35 -20.47 17.29
N ALA A 750 35.39 -21.13 16.77
CA ALA A 750 36.33 -20.55 15.83
C ALA A 750 35.88 -20.88 14.39
N ALA A 751 35.79 -19.87 13.53
CA ALA A 751 35.38 -20.03 12.13
C ALA A 751 36.36 -19.34 11.18
N ALA A 752 36.32 -19.72 9.90
CA ALA A 752 37.15 -19.10 8.87
C ALA A 752 36.77 -17.62 8.64
N PRO A 753 37.72 -16.76 8.18
CA PRO A 753 37.39 -15.39 7.82
C PRO A 753 36.28 -15.31 6.77
N GLY A 754 35.26 -14.48 7.06
CA GLY A 754 34.09 -14.31 6.21
C GLY A 754 32.95 -15.31 6.47
N SER A 755 33.18 -16.39 7.23
CA SER A 755 32.13 -17.31 7.63
C SER A 755 31.15 -16.67 8.62
N ARG A 756 29.86 -16.96 8.44
CA ARG A 756 28.79 -16.59 9.37
C ARG A 756 28.50 -17.76 10.32
N ILE A 757 28.36 -17.48 11.62
CA ILE A 757 28.31 -18.52 12.65
C ILE A 757 26.89 -18.70 13.17
N GLU A 758 26.46 -19.96 13.33
CA GLU A 758 25.18 -20.34 13.92
C GLU A 758 25.06 -19.83 15.37
N ALA A 759 23.92 -19.20 15.69
CA ALA A 759 23.56 -18.79 17.04
C ALA A 759 22.03 -18.77 17.21
N ASP A 760 21.56 -18.90 18.46
CA ASP A 760 20.14 -18.73 18.82
C ASP A 760 19.17 -19.65 18.04
N GLY A 761 19.63 -20.85 17.69
CA GLY A 761 18.83 -21.86 16.97
C GLY A 761 18.65 -21.58 15.47
N ALA A 762 19.40 -20.63 14.91
CA ALA A 762 19.34 -20.30 13.49
C ALA A 762 20.66 -19.75 12.92
N LEU A 763 20.70 -19.61 11.59
CA LEU A 763 21.72 -18.88 10.85
C LEU A 763 21.03 -18.12 9.71
N ALA A 764 20.87 -16.81 9.85
CA ALA A 764 20.32 -15.95 8.81
C ALA A 764 21.43 -15.26 8.00
N LEU A 765 21.30 -15.25 6.68
CA LEU A 765 22.25 -14.68 5.73
C LEU A 765 21.54 -13.63 4.87
N LEU A 766 22.15 -12.46 4.71
CA LEU A 766 21.70 -11.47 3.73
C LEU A 766 22.10 -11.94 2.33
N ALA A 767 21.15 -11.96 1.39
CA ALA A 767 21.40 -12.51 0.07
C ALA A 767 22.39 -11.67 -0.75
N ASP A 768 22.42 -10.36 -0.53
CA ASP A 768 23.30 -9.40 -1.20
C ASP A 768 24.75 -9.40 -0.70
N GLU A 769 25.09 -10.26 0.26
CA GLU A 769 26.45 -10.44 0.78
C GLU A 769 27.05 -11.84 0.50
N PRO A 770 27.06 -12.33 -0.76
CA PRO A 770 27.70 -13.61 -1.06
C PRO A 770 29.22 -13.54 -0.80
N SER A 771 29.77 -14.63 -0.24
CA SER A 771 31.21 -14.76 -0.03
C SER A 771 31.98 -15.01 -1.33
N ILE A 772 31.30 -15.55 -2.34
CA ILE A 772 31.85 -15.96 -3.64
C ILE A 772 30.80 -15.71 -4.72
N ILE A 773 31.18 -15.13 -5.86
CA ILE A 773 30.35 -15.07 -7.08
C ILE A 773 31.14 -15.72 -8.22
N GLU A 774 30.52 -16.70 -8.88
CA GLU A 774 31.01 -17.37 -10.08
C GLU A 774 30.06 -17.03 -11.23
N ALA A 775 30.45 -16.09 -12.09
CA ALA A 775 29.68 -15.76 -13.29
C ALA A 775 29.79 -16.88 -14.34
N ALA A 776 28.72 -17.08 -15.10
CA ALA A 776 28.69 -17.93 -16.29
C ALA A 776 28.89 -17.08 -17.55
N THR A 777 28.69 -17.66 -18.73
CA THR A 777 28.93 -16.95 -20.00
C THR A 777 27.82 -15.94 -20.29
N HIS A 778 26.57 -16.33 -20.00
CA HIS A 778 25.35 -15.59 -20.30
C HIS A 778 24.57 -15.16 -19.07
N SER A 779 24.98 -15.58 -17.87
CA SER A 779 24.35 -15.19 -16.61
C SER A 779 25.36 -14.80 -15.52
N SER A 780 24.91 -13.95 -14.59
CA SER A 780 25.64 -13.57 -13.38
C SER A 780 24.65 -13.17 -12.28
N TRP A 781 25.08 -13.29 -11.02
CA TRP A 781 24.40 -12.68 -9.88
C TRP A 781 24.87 -11.23 -9.69
N PHE A 782 23.96 -10.33 -9.35
CA PHE A 782 24.26 -8.93 -9.06
C PHE A 782 23.33 -8.37 -7.99
N THR A 783 23.74 -7.26 -7.38
CA THR A 783 22.99 -6.59 -6.31
C THR A 783 22.08 -5.49 -6.87
N VAL A 784 20.83 -5.43 -6.40
CA VAL A 784 19.86 -4.35 -6.69
C VAL A 784 19.64 -3.52 -5.42
N PRO A 785 20.33 -2.36 -5.27
CA PRO A 785 20.23 -1.52 -4.07
C PRO A 785 18.83 -0.98 -3.81
N GLY A 786 18.44 -0.86 -2.54
CA GLY A 786 17.21 -0.16 -2.13
C GLY A 786 15.90 -0.94 -2.34
N VAL A 787 15.97 -2.23 -2.72
CA VAL A 787 14.80 -3.11 -2.90
C VAL A 787 14.76 -4.24 -1.87
N GLY A 788 15.78 -4.35 -1.01
CA GLY A 788 15.78 -5.33 0.07
C GLY A 788 14.57 -5.13 1.01
N ARG A 789 14.06 -6.23 1.56
CA ARG A 789 12.91 -6.25 2.46
C ARG A 789 13.33 -5.73 3.84
N ASP A 790 12.62 -4.73 4.37
CA ASP A 790 12.95 -3.97 5.59
C ASP A 790 14.19 -3.07 5.43
N GLN A 791 15.29 -3.62 4.91
CA GLN A 791 16.56 -2.96 4.65
C GLN A 791 17.36 -3.66 3.53
N ASN A 792 18.52 -3.10 3.18
CA ASN A 792 19.53 -3.69 2.28
C ASN A 792 19.14 -3.77 0.79
N ALA A 793 19.70 -4.73 0.05
CA ALA A 793 19.50 -4.92 -1.37
C ALA A 793 18.98 -6.33 -1.70
N LEU A 794 18.62 -6.55 -2.97
CA LEU A 794 18.33 -7.89 -3.50
C LEU A 794 19.56 -8.46 -4.20
N LEU A 795 19.75 -9.77 -4.12
CA LEU A 795 20.61 -10.51 -5.05
C LEU A 795 19.75 -11.06 -6.19
N ALA A 796 19.98 -10.60 -7.41
CA ALA A 796 19.20 -10.95 -8.59
C ALA A 796 20.05 -11.59 -9.68
N VAL A 797 19.42 -12.43 -10.51
CA VAL A 797 20.03 -12.99 -11.71
C VAL A 797 19.92 -12.01 -12.87
N SER A 798 21.06 -11.71 -13.50
CA SER A 798 21.13 -11.03 -14.80
C SER A 798 21.34 -12.03 -15.93
N GLY A 799 20.85 -11.69 -17.13
CA GLY A 799 20.92 -12.56 -18.30
C GLY A 799 19.95 -13.74 -18.24
N ASP A 800 20.14 -14.71 -19.15
CA ASP A 800 19.33 -15.93 -19.19
C ASP A 800 20.23 -17.15 -18.91
N PRO A 801 20.18 -17.73 -17.70
CA PRO A 801 20.99 -18.90 -17.34
C PRO A 801 20.75 -20.12 -18.23
N ARG A 802 19.62 -20.17 -18.95
CA ARG A 802 19.29 -21.29 -19.85
C ARG A 802 20.15 -21.30 -21.11
N ASP A 803 20.81 -20.19 -21.42
CA ASP A 803 21.76 -20.07 -22.51
C ASP A 803 23.17 -20.57 -22.13
N ASP A 804 23.43 -20.86 -20.85
CA ASP A 804 24.71 -21.38 -20.36
C ASP A 804 24.81 -22.91 -20.49
N ALA A 805 25.78 -23.37 -21.29
CA ALA A 805 25.95 -24.80 -21.60
C ALA A 805 26.43 -25.65 -20.40
N ASP A 806 27.18 -25.04 -19.46
CA ASP A 806 27.82 -25.72 -18.32
C ASP A 806 27.10 -25.43 -16.98
N GLY A 807 25.89 -24.88 -17.03
CA GLY A 807 25.13 -24.42 -15.86
C GLY A 807 25.26 -22.91 -15.62
N GLY A 808 24.23 -22.33 -15.00
CA GLY A 808 24.17 -20.89 -14.74
C GLY A 808 25.10 -20.41 -13.64
N ALA A 809 25.15 -19.09 -13.45
CA ALA A 809 25.99 -18.45 -12.43
C ALA A 809 25.70 -18.94 -11.00
N ARG A 810 26.74 -18.92 -10.15
CA ARG A 810 26.67 -19.40 -8.76
C ARG A 810 27.03 -18.30 -7.76
N ALA A 811 26.35 -18.30 -6.61
CA ALA A 811 26.65 -17.44 -5.47
C ALA A 811 26.86 -18.30 -4.20
N GLY A 812 28.01 -18.19 -3.56
CA GLY A 812 28.41 -19.02 -2.42
C GLY A 812 28.47 -18.26 -1.11
N PHE A 813 27.92 -18.84 -0.03
CA PHE A 813 27.91 -18.30 1.33
C PHE A 813 28.70 -19.22 2.26
N ARG A 814 29.75 -18.69 2.89
CA ARG A 814 30.53 -19.44 3.89
C ARG A 814 29.81 -19.43 5.23
N ILE A 815 29.57 -20.60 5.78
CA ILE A 815 28.82 -20.79 7.03
C ILE A 815 29.56 -21.71 7.99
N HIS A 816 29.33 -21.52 9.29
CA HIS A 816 29.83 -22.39 10.34
C HIS A 816 28.66 -22.90 11.21
N LEU A 817 28.36 -24.20 11.10
CA LEU A 817 27.32 -24.87 11.88
C LEU A 817 27.90 -25.46 13.17
N ARG A 818 27.22 -25.23 14.28
CA ARG A 818 27.52 -25.81 15.59
C ARG A 818 26.69 -27.07 15.83
N THR A 819 25.47 -27.09 15.29
CA THR A 819 24.54 -28.20 15.41
C THR A 819 24.59 -29.05 14.15
N PRO A 820 25.02 -30.33 14.21
CA PRO A 820 24.94 -31.23 13.05
C PRO A 820 23.49 -31.64 12.79
N GLY A 821 23.07 -31.75 11.54
CA GLY A 821 21.69 -32.14 11.22
C GLY A 821 21.24 -31.90 9.79
N ALA A 822 20.02 -32.36 9.50
CA ALA A 822 19.28 -32.06 8.28
C ALA A 822 18.37 -30.85 8.53
N HIS A 823 18.94 -29.67 8.42
CA HIS A 823 18.32 -28.41 8.82
C HIS A 823 17.29 -27.92 7.80
N LEU A 824 16.32 -27.14 8.26
CA LEU A 824 15.36 -26.47 7.38
C LEU A 824 16.02 -25.21 6.81
N LEU A 825 16.09 -25.09 5.50
CA LEU A 825 16.46 -23.86 4.81
C LEU A 825 15.19 -23.16 4.33
N GLU A 826 15.07 -21.88 4.65
CA GLU A 826 14.07 -20.96 4.13
C GLU A 826 14.76 -19.90 3.26
N LEU A 827 14.21 -19.65 2.08
CA LEU A 827 14.68 -18.67 1.10
C LEU A 827 13.62 -17.59 0.96
N HIS A 828 14.01 -16.33 1.16
CA HIS A 828 13.13 -15.18 1.02
C HIS A 828 13.25 -14.68 -0.42
N ARG A 829 12.38 -15.18 -1.29
CA ARG A 829 12.32 -14.79 -2.70
C ARG A 829 11.55 -13.49 -2.86
N PHE A 830 12.12 -12.59 -3.65
CA PHE A 830 11.43 -11.39 -4.09
C PHE A 830 10.34 -11.78 -5.11
N PRO A 831 9.11 -11.22 -5.05
CA PRO A 831 7.94 -11.69 -5.83
C PRO A 831 7.95 -11.46 -7.35
N THR A 832 9.11 -11.49 -8.01
CA THR A 832 9.21 -11.42 -9.48
C THR A 832 8.37 -12.50 -10.17
N LEU A 833 7.78 -12.17 -11.32
CA LEU A 833 6.88 -13.06 -12.07
C LEU A 833 7.42 -13.39 -13.48
N ASP A 834 6.94 -14.50 -14.04
CA ASP A 834 7.14 -14.91 -15.43
C ASP A 834 6.01 -15.88 -15.83
N SER A 835 4.88 -15.35 -16.30
CA SER A 835 3.63 -16.11 -16.50
C SER A 835 3.73 -17.24 -17.53
N THR A 836 4.69 -17.14 -18.45
CA THR A 836 4.99 -18.13 -19.50
C THR A 836 6.12 -19.08 -19.15
N GLY A 837 6.85 -18.77 -18.07
CA GLY A 837 8.08 -19.45 -17.70
C GLY A 837 7.96 -20.26 -16.42
N ARG A 838 9.13 -20.55 -15.86
CA ARG A 838 9.31 -21.21 -14.56
C ARG A 838 10.29 -20.36 -13.76
N ILE A 839 10.21 -20.45 -12.43
CA ILE A 839 11.12 -19.75 -11.53
C ILE A 839 11.79 -20.81 -10.66
N ARG A 840 12.95 -21.28 -11.10
CA ARG A 840 13.75 -22.30 -10.41
C ARG A 840 15.12 -21.79 -10.03
N LEU A 841 15.64 -22.30 -8.91
CA LEU A 841 17.03 -22.13 -8.50
C LEU A 841 17.59 -23.44 -7.94
N GLY A 842 18.90 -23.64 -8.05
CA GLY A 842 19.59 -24.76 -7.43
C GLY A 842 20.17 -24.38 -6.07
N VAL A 843 20.03 -25.24 -5.07
CA VAL A 843 20.67 -25.09 -3.76
C VAL A 843 21.59 -26.27 -3.51
N ALA A 844 22.89 -26.01 -3.35
CA ALA A 844 23.89 -27.01 -3.01
C ALA A 844 24.60 -26.69 -1.70
N ALA A 845 25.07 -27.73 -1.00
CA ALA A 845 25.93 -27.58 0.17
C ALA A 845 27.25 -28.29 -0.12
N ASP A 846 28.36 -27.54 -0.01
CA ASP A 846 29.71 -27.98 -0.37
C ASP A 846 29.76 -28.46 -1.83
N ASP A 847 30.37 -29.63 -2.08
CA ASP A 847 30.49 -30.24 -3.40
C ASP A 847 29.32 -31.18 -3.75
N ARG A 848 28.22 -31.11 -2.99
CA ARG A 848 27.05 -31.98 -3.20
C ARG A 848 26.18 -31.48 -4.36
N PRO A 849 25.46 -32.38 -5.06
CA PRO A 849 24.55 -31.96 -6.12
C PRO A 849 23.48 -30.99 -5.63
N ALA A 850 23.16 -29.99 -6.45
CA ALA A 850 22.12 -29.03 -6.15
C ALA A 850 20.73 -29.67 -6.12
N VAL A 851 19.93 -29.27 -5.13
CA VAL A 851 18.49 -29.53 -5.07
C VAL A 851 17.79 -28.36 -5.74
N VAL A 852 16.93 -28.65 -6.71
CA VAL A 852 16.14 -27.62 -7.39
C VAL A 852 14.96 -27.24 -6.52
N VAL A 853 14.82 -25.93 -6.28
CA VAL A 853 13.66 -25.31 -5.65
C VAL A 853 12.91 -24.56 -6.74
N GLU A 854 11.59 -24.69 -6.75
CA GLU A 854 10.70 -24.06 -7.73
C GLU A 854 9.59 -23.30 -7.02
N SER A 855 9.25 -22.12 -7.55
CA SER A 855 8.08 -21.35 -7.12
C SER A 855 6.87 -21.72 -7.96
N ASP A 856 5.74 -21.97 -7.29
CA ASP A 856 4.43 -22.11 -7.94
C ASP A 856 3.80 -20.74 -8.25
N THR A 857 4.35 -19.66 -7.70
CA THR A 857 3.90 -18.28 -7.88
C THR A 857 4.65 -17.62 -9.05
N THR A 858 4.20 -17.98 -10.27
CA THR A 858 4.75 -17.45 -11.53
C THR A 858 3.86 -16.39 -12.19
N ASP A 859 2.61 -16.26 -11.75
CA ASP A 859 1.64 -15.29 -12.25
C ASP A 859 0.59 -14.96 -11.17
N GLU A 860 -0.18 -13.90 -11.39
CA GLU A 860 -1.39 -13.58 -10.62
C GLU A 860 -2.31 -14.82 -10.58
N LYS A 861 -2.84 -15.15 -9.39
CA LYS A 861 -3.71 -16.34 -9.14
C LYS A 861 -3.03 -17.71 -9.28
N ARG A 862 -1.69 -17.79 -9.36
CA ARG A 862 -0.93 -19.05 -9.26
C ARG A 862 -0.19 -19.17 -7.93
N GLY A 863 -0.07 -20.39 -7.42
CA GLY A 863 0.56 -20.67 -6.13
C GLY A 863 -0.12 -19.91 -4.99
N THR A 864 0.68 -19.31 -4.13
CA THR A 864 0.24 -18.46 -3.00
C THR A 864 0.47 -16.97 -3.29
N TRP A 865 0.35 -16.54 -4.56
CA TRP A 865 0.61 -15.17 -5.01
C TRP A 865 0.04 -14.10 -4.07
N TRP A 866 -1.17 -14.34 -3.56
CA TRP A 866 -1.82 -13.40 -2.66
C TRP A 866 -1.06 -13.20 -1.34
N ASP A 867 -0.70 -14.28 -0.65
CA ASP A 867 0.10 -14.17 0.57
C ASP A 867 1.46 -13.50 0.27
N VAL A 868 2.03 -13.80 -0.89
CA VAL A 868 3.34 -13.30 -1.33
C VAL A 868 3.36 -11.78 -1.53
N VAL A 869 2.37 -11.19 -2.22
CA VAL A 869 2.35 -9.74 -2.48
C VAL A 869 2.01 -8.93 -1.24
N VAL A 870 1.19 -9.47 -0.32
CA VAL A 870 0.85 -8.78 0.92
C VAL A 870 1.99 -8.82 1.94
N GLU A 871 2.70 -9.96 2.05
CA GLU A 871 3.89 -10.11 2.91
C GLU A 871 5.18 -9.54 2.26
N ASN A 872 5.08 -9.18 0.97
CA ASN A 872 6.17 -8.75 0.11
C ASN A 872 7.37 -9.72 0.11
N VAL A 873 7.07 -11.02 0.16
CA VAL A 873 8.06 -12.11 0.13
C VAL A 873 7.40 -13.45 -0.14
N GLU A 874 8.05 -14.31 -0.92
CA GLU A 874 7.75 -15.74 -0.93
C GLU A 874 8.80 -16.50 -0.11
N LYS A 875 8.34 -17.25 0.90
CA LYS A 875 9.20 -18.07 1.77
C LYS A 875 9.25 -19.50 1.24
N LEU A 876 10.21 -19.78 0.36
CA LEU A 876 10.43 -21.13 -0.17
C LEU A 876 11.22 -21.96 0.85
N THR A 877 10.83 -23.20 1.09
CA THR A 877 11.51 -24.05 2.09
C THR A 877 11.97 -25.38 1.51
N LEU A 878 13.13 -25.85 1.97
CA LEU A 878 13.62 -27.21 1.72
C LEU A 878 14.43 -27.73 2.91
N ARG A 879 14.57 -29.06 3.01
CA ARG A 879 15.49 -29.68 3.96
C ARG A 879 16.85 -29.85 3.32
N LEU A 880 17.88 -29.28 3.95
CA LEU A 880 19.26 -29.52 3.58
C LEU A 880 19.63 -30.98 3.82
N PRO A 881 20.60 -31.53 3.06
CA PRO A 881 21.19 -32.82 3.41
C PRO A 881 21.83 -32.74 4.80
N PHE A 882 22.09 -33.90 5.43
CA PHE A 882 22.76 -33.90 6.73
C PHE A 882 24.13 -33.22 6.65
N LEU A 883 24.31 -32.14 7.41
CA LEU A 883 25.58 -31.41 7.53
C LEU A 883 26.18 -31.72 8.91
N ASP A 884 27.49 -31.97 8.92
CA ASP A 884 28.23 -32.11 10.18
C ASP A 884 28.36 -30.74 10.87
N ALA A 885 28.85 -30.71 12.10
CA ALA A 885 29.27 -29.45 12.71
C ALA A 885 30.60 -29.01 12.08
N GLY A 886 30.72 -27.73 11.73
CA GLY A 886 31.91 -27.15 11.13
C GLY A 886 31.62 -26.21 9.97
N GLU A 887 32.63 -25.98 9.14
CA GLU A 887 32.58 -25.10 7.97
C GLU A 887 31.86 -25.77 6.80
N HIS A 888 30.98 -25.00 6.17
CA HIS A 888 30.31 -25.38 4.92
C HIS A 888 30.23 -24.19 3.97
N THR A 889 30.02 -24.47 2.68
CA THR A 889 29.62 -23.45 1.70
C THR A 889 28.23 -23.77 1.18
N LEU A 890 27.27 -22.87 1.39
CA LEU A 890 25.96 -22.95 0.77
C LEU A 890 26.00 -22.24 -0.58
N TRP A 891 25.66 -22.94 -1.65
CA TRP A 891 25.66 -22.44 -3.02
C TRP A 891 24.23 -22.23 -3.53
N LEU A 892 24.01 -21.08 -4.18
CA LEU A 892 22.85 -20.79 -5.01
C LEU A 892 23.27 -20.87 -6.47
N GLU A 893 22.55 -21.62 -7.29
CA GLU A 893 22.80 -21.80 -8.72
C GLU A 893 21.62 -21.24 -9.51
N ALA A 894 21.90 -20.33 -10.44
CA ALA A 894 20.88 -19.74 -11.31
C ALA A 894 20.41 -20.78 -12.34
N ILE A 895 19.09 -21.03 -12.42
CA ILE A 895 18.49 -21.95 -13.39
C ILE A 895 17.59 -21.20 -14.36
N ASP A 896 16.68 -20.38 -13.84
CA ASP A 896 15.81 -19.53 -14.65
C ASP A 896 16.12 -18.04 -14.42
N ARG A 897 15.71 -17.21 -15.38
CA ARG A 897 15.75 -15.74 -15.28
C ARG A 897 14.86 -15.23 -14.14
N HIS A 898 15.07 -13.97 -13.76
CA HIS A 898 14.24 -13.23 -12.80
C HIS A 898 14.22 -13.77 -11.36
N VAL A 899 15.03 -14.77 -11.02
CA VAL A 899 15.23 -15.15 -9.62
C VAL A 899 15.90 -14.01 -8.86
N ALA A 900 15.29 -13.58 -7.77
CA ALA A 900 15.83 -12.58 -6.86
C ALA A 900 15.53 -12.95 -5.40
N LEU A 901 16.51 -12.73 -4.51
CA LEU A 901 16.46 -13.12 -3.10
C LEU A 901 16.88 -11.95 -2.22
N SER A 902 16.24 -11.82 -1.06
CA SER A 902 16.63 -10.84 -0.02
C SER A 902 17.37 -11.50 1.15
N LYS A 903 17.04 -12.75 1.46
CA LYS A 903 17.55 -13.44 2.67
C LYS A 903 17.50 -14.96 2.55
N LEU A 904 18.38 -15.63 3.28
CA LEU A 904 18.38 -17.07 3.51
C LEU A 904 18.40 -17.34 5.01
N VAL A 905 17.68 -18.35 5.48
CA VAL A 905 17.67 -18.74 6.90
C VAL A 905 17.79 -20.25 7.05
N ILE A 906 18.81 -20.71 7.76
CA ILE A 906 18.94 -22.10 8.19
C ILE A 906 18.46 -22.20 9.64
N TYR A 907 17.41 -22.98 9.89
CA TYR A 907 16.92 -23.24 11.24
C TYR A 907 17.53 -24.52 11.79
N THR A 908 18.28 -24.38 12.88
CA THR A 908 18.90 -25.50 13.61
C THR A 908 18.07 -25.94 14.82
N ASP A 909 17.14 -25.08 15.27
CA ASP A 909 16.03 -25.40 16.17
C ASP A 909 14.67 -25.38 15.44
N GLU A 910 13.58 -25.56 16.19
CA GLU A 910 12.23 -25.39 15.68
C GLU A 910 11.98 -23.96 15.19
N ARG A 911 11.51 -23.85 13.94
CA ARG A 911 11.15 -22.57 13.32
C ARG A 911 9.97 -21.94 14.04
N ARG A 912 10.13 -20.68 14.46
CA ARG A 912 9.08 -19.85 15.04
C ARG A 912 8.50 -18.89 14.00
N THR A 913 7.27 -18.46 14.19
CA THR A 913 6.59 -17.53 13.28
C THR A 913 7.16 -16.11 13.43
N SER A 914 7.46 -15.45 12.32
CA SER A 914 7.86 -14.03 12.28
C SER A 914 7.72 -13.52 10.84
N ALA A 915 7.59 -12.20 10.64
CA ALA A 915 7.47 -11.66 9.30
C ALA A 915 8.84 -11.67 8.58
N LEU A 916 9.89 -11.15 9.21
CA LEU A 916 11.24 -10.90 8.68
C LEU A 916 12.24 -12.02 8.98
N GLY A 917 11.96 -12.92 9.93
CA GLY A 917 12.91 -13.93 10.40
C GLY A 917 14.03 -13.36 11.30
N PRO A 918 14.97 -14.21 11.77
CA PRO A 918 16.04 -13.82 12.70
C PRO A 918 16.97 -12.74 12.13
N LEU A 919 17.65 -11.95 12.97
CA LEU A 919 18.65 -10.99 12.47
C LEU A 919 19.80 -11.71 11.75
N ALA A 920 20.43 -11.03 10.78
CA ALA A 920 21.56 -11.59 10.04
C ALA A 920 22.68 -12.00 10.99
N ALA A 921 23.23 -13.19 10.79
CA ALA A 921 24.28 -13.75 11.62
C ALA A 921 25.56 -12.91 11.53
N LEU A 922 26.31 -12.89 12.63
CA LEU A 922 27.57 -12.16 12.70
C LEU A 922 28.68 -12.88 11.93
N ALA A 923 29.54 -12.09 11.29
CA ALA A 923 30.88 -12.55 10.93
C ALA A 923 31.75 -12.69 12.19
N VAL A 924 32.88 -13.39 12.09
CA VAL A 924 33.83 -13.62 13.22
C VAL A 924 34.22 -12.35 13.99
N SER A 925 34.23 -11.18 13.33
CA SER A 925 34.56 -9.88 13.94
C SER A 925 33.37 -8.91 14.06
N GLY A 926 32.15 -9.39 13.83
CA GLY A 926 30.92 -8.59 13.94
C GLY A 926 30.54 -8.31 15.40
N SER A 927 29.85 -7.20 15.62
CA SER A 927 29.21 -6.91 16.91
C SER A 927 27.70 -7.17 16.81
N PRO A 928 27.04 -7.64 17.89
CA PRO A 928 25.60 -7.82 17.90
C PRO A 928 24.89 -6.50 17.61
N ALA A 929 23.65 -6.60 17.13
CA ALA A 929 22.77 -5.46 17.06
C ALA A 929 22.54 -4.87 18.47
N GLY A 930 22.20 -3.58 18.51
CA GLY A 930 21.76 -2.93 19.75
C GLY A 930 20.56 -3.68 20.38
N PRO A 931 20.30 -3.46 21.68
CA PRO A 931 19.13 -4.04 22.33
C PRO A 931 17.84 -3.62 21.63
N ASP A 932 16.90 -4.56 21.54
CA ASP A 932 15.53 -4.24 21.15
C ASP A 932 15.02 -3.10 22.04
N PRO A 933 14.35 -2.08 21.47
CA PRO A 933 13.83 -0.96 22.24
C PRO A 933 12.95 -1.44 23.39
N ASP A 934 13.00 -0.72 24.51
CA ASP A 934 12.06 -0.95 25.60
C ASP A 934 10.66 -0.53 25.14
N PRO A 935 9.67 -1.43 25.12
CA PRO A 935 8.32 -1.09 24.67
C PRO A 935 7.68 0.01 25.52
N ALA A 936 8.10 0.20 26.77
CA ALA A 936 7.62 1.29 27.63
C ALA A 936 8.27 2.65 27.33
N ALA A 937 9.41 2.69 26.60
CA ALA A 937 10.17 3.91 26.32
C ALA A 937 9.66 4.67 25.08
N VAL A 938 8.35 4.91 25.02
CA VAL A 938 7.71 5.68 23.93
C VAL A 938 7.80 7.19 24.19
N ASP A 939 8.24 7.98 23.20
CA ASP A 939 8.19 9.45 23.27
C ASP A 939 6.82 9.96 22.80
N LEU A 940 5.81 9.69 23.64
CA LEU A 940 4.46 10.22 23.45
C LEU A 940 4.43 11.75 23.51
N ASP A 941 5.18 12.35 24.43
CA ASP A 941 5.21 13.81 24.57
C ASP A 941 5.69 14.48 23.27
N GLY A 942 6.64 13.88 22.55
CA GLY A 942 7.06 14.35 21.23
C GLY A 942 5.97 14.28 20.18
N ILE A 943 5.23 13.17 20.13
CA ILE A 943 4.10 13.00 19.21
C ILE A 943 3.01 14.06 19.50
N GLU A 944 2.66 14.23 20.77
CA GLU A 944 1.67 15.20 21.23
C GLU A 944 2.08 16.65 20.95
N ARG A 945 3.38 16.98 21.12
CA ARG A 945 3.95 18.27 20.72
C ARG A 945 3.82 18.48 19.21
N THR A 946 4.16 17.48 18.39
CA THR A 946 4.01 17.61 16.93
C THR A 946 2.56 17.90 16.56
N ARG A 947 1.57 17.23 17.16
CA ARG A 947 0.16 17.58 16.89
C ARG A 947 -0.17 19.01 17.25
N ALA A 948 0.19 19.45 18.45
CA ALA A 948 -0.12 20.79 18.93
C ALA A 948 0.52 21.88 18.05
N ASP A 949 1.81 21.73 17.74
CA ASP A 949 2.59 22.78 17.08
C ASP A 949 2.43 22.78 15.56
N ARG A 950 2.30 21.58 14.97
CA ARG A 950 2.34 21.37 13.52
C ARG A 950 0.97 21.15 12.91
N TYR A 951 0.24 20.14 13.37
CA TYR A 951 -1.07 19.83 12.79
C TYR A 951 -2.06 20.96 13.09
N ARG A 952 -1.97 21.56 14.29
CA ARG A 952 -2.81 22.69 14.72
C ARG A 952 -4.31 22.37 14.60
N VAL A 953 -4.65 21.10 14.78
CA VAL A 953 -6.02 20.60 14.81
C VAL A 953 -6.39 20.30 16.25
N ASP A 954 -7.56 20.77 16.67
CA ASP A 954 -8.19 20.36 17.91
C ASP A 954 -8.80 18.97 17.73
N LEU A 955 -8.39 18.00 18.55
CA LEU A 955 -8.93 16.64 18.50
C LEU A 955 -10.44 16.61 18.75
N ASP A 956 -10.98 17.55 19.51
CA ASP A 956 -12.42 17.64 19.77
C ASP A 956 -13.21 18.13 18.55
N ALA A 957 -12.54 18.79 17.61
CA ALA A 957 -13.12 19.21 16.32
C ALA A 957 -13.11 18.09 15.27
N ILE A 958 -12.35 17.00 15.49
CA ILE A 958 -12.37 15.85 14.59
C ILE A 958 -13.61 15.00 14.92
N GLU A 959 -14.52 14.90 13.96
CA GLU A 959 -15.73 14.09 14.08
C GLU A 959 -15.39 12.61 14.27
N PRO A 960 -16.07 11.85 15.15
CA PRO A 960 -15.91 10.40 15.22
C PRO A 960 -16.27 9.72 13.88
N PRO A 961 -15.75 8.51 13.60
CA PRO A 961 -16.23 7.71 12.48
C PRO A 961 -17.75 7.59 12.52
N ALA A 962 -18.40 7.67 11.36
CA ALA A 962 -19.84 7.56 11.25
C ALA A 962 -20.31 6.15 11.66
N ALA A 963 -21.47 6.07 12.30
CA ALA A 963 -22.10 4.79 12.62
C ALA A 963 -22.57 4.12 11.32
N VAL A 964 -22.14 2.87 11.12
CA VAL A 964 -22.47 2.08 9.92
C VAL A 964 -23.56 1.06 10.23
N PHE A 965 -24.52 0.93 9.31
CA PHE A 965 -25.66 0.01 9.47
C PHE A 965 -25.78 -0.92 8.27
N ALA A 966 -26.06 -2.19 8.53
CA ALA A 966 -26.43 -3.19 7.53
C ALA A 966 -27.81 -3.77 7.87
N PRO A 967 -28.91 -3.06 7.51
CA PRO A 967 -30.28 -3.54 7.70
C PRO A 967 -30.59 -4.81 6.90
N ALA A 968 -31.72 -5.46 7.17
CA ALA A 968 -32.08 -6.71 6.49
C ALA A 968 -32.16 -6.57 4.95
N ASP A 969 -32.61 -5.42 4.45
CA ASP A 969 -32.69 -5.08 3.02
C ASP A 969 -31.34 -4.66 2.41
N PHE A 970 -30.30 -4.41 3.21
CA PHE A 970 -28.97 -4.16 2.66
C PHE A 970 -28.45 -5.37 1.87
N TRP A 971 -28.81 -6.58 2.33
CA TRP A 971 -28.39 -7.87 1.78
C TRP A 971 -29.21 -8.35 0.58
N SER A 972 -30.20 -7.59 0.09
CA SER A 972 -31.10 -8.04 -0.98
C SER A 972 -30.47 -8.06 -2.37
N ASP A 973 -29.40 -7.28 -2.59
CA ASP A 973 -28.73 -7.09 -3.89
C ASP A 973 -27.22 -7.31 -3.73
N ASP A 974 -26.45 -7.16 -4.83
CA ASP A 974 -25.00 -7.24 -4.79
C ASP A 974 -24.42 -6.20 -3.81
N THR A 975 -23.73 -6.70 -2.78
CA THR A 975 -23.14 -5.91 -1.70
C THR A 975 -21.65 -5.65 -1.91
N THR A 976 -21.05 -6.16 -3.00
CA THR A 976 -19.60 -6.12 -3.25
C THR A 976 -19.03 -4.70 -3.12
N PHE A 977 -19.62 -3.73 -3.81
CA PHE A 977 -19.20 -2.31 -3.76
C PHE A 977 -20.27 -1.39 -3.17
N LYS A 978 -21.28 -1.97 -2.52
CA LYS A 978 -22.40 -1.20 -1.98
C LYS A 978 -21.95 -0.45 -0.73
N VAL A 979 -22.12 0.87 -0.73
CA VAL A 979 -21.84 1.70 0.45
C VAL A 979 -22.93 1.45 1.49
N PRO A 980 -22.60 0.95 2.69
CA PRO A 980 -23.59 0.75 3.74
C PRO A 980 -24.13 2.09 4.25
N PRO A 981 -25.42 2.18 4.64
CA PRO A 981 -25.97 3.36 5.28
C PRO A 981 -25.13 3.86 6.45
N ARG A 982 -24.85 5.16 6.48
CA ARG A 982 -24.07 5.83 7.54
C ARG A 982 -24.90 6.90 8.24
N ALA A 983 -24.62 7.14 9.52
CA ALA A 983 -25.16 8.27 10.28
C ALA A 983 -24.05 8.96 11.07
N ALA A 984 -24.10 10.30 11.14
CA ALA A 984 -23.18 11.07 11.96
C ALA A 984 -23.23 10.57 13.41
N GLN A 985 -22.07 10.27 13.98
CA GLN A 985 -21.96 9.73 15.33
C GLN A 985 -21.60 10.85 16.31
N PRO A 986 -22.54 11.32 17.16
CA PRO A 986 -22.21 12.31 18.17
C PRO A 986 -21.21 11.72 19.15
N ARG A 987 -20.27 12.56 19.61
CA ARG A 987 -19.26 12.14 20.58
C ARG A 987 -19.92 11.74 21.90
N ALA A 988 -19.74 10.50 22.32
CA ALA A 988 -20.16 10.02 23.63
C ALA A 988 -19.14 10.40 24.70
N ALA A 989 -19.61 10.69 25.91
CA ALA A 989 -18.73 10.91 27.06
C ALA A 989 -18.22 9.57 27.59
N ALA A 990 -16.91 9.45 27.81
CA ALA A 990 -16.35 8.32 28.51
C ALA A 990 -16.86 8.30 29.97
N PRO A 991 -17.11 7.11 30.56
CA PRO A 991 -17.44 6.99 31.98
C PRO A 991 -16.36 7.63 32.85
N ALA A 992 -16.75 8.29 33.94
CA ALA A 992 -15.81 8.86 34.88
C ALA A 992 -15.13 7.73 35.69
N GLU A 993 -13.87 7.42 35.37
CA GLU A 993 -13.08 6.46 36.14
C GLU A 993 -12.39 7.17 37.32
N SER A 994 -12.64 6.72 38.55
CA SER A 994 -12.15 7.42 39.75
C SER A 994 -10.66 7.18 40.04
N ASP A 995 -10.11 6.05 39.59
CA ASP A 995 -8.67 5.73 39.64
C ASP A 995 -8.36 4.56 38.65
N PRO A 996 -7.64 4.80 37.53
CA PRO A 996 -7.33 3.76 36.55
C PRO A 996 -6.39 2.67 37.09
N ARG A 997 -5.74 2.89 38.24
CA ARG A 997 -4.90 1.89 38.92
C ARG A 997 -5.67 1.02 39.93
N ARG A 998 -6.95 1.33 40.15
CA ARG A 998 -7.85 0.60 41.07
C ARG A 998 -9.20 0.40 40.39
N LYS A 999 -9.26 -0.54 39.45
CA LYS A 999 -10.49 -0.91 38.74
C LYS A 999 -10.91 -2.36 38.95
N ASP A 1000 -12.22 -2.58 38.89
CA ASP A 1000 -12.89 -3.89 38.81
C ASP A 1000 -14.09 -3.76 37.86
N LEU A 1001 -13.83 -3.92 36.56
CA LEU A 1001 -14.84 -3.76 35.52
C LEU A 1001 -15.91 -4.85 35.58
N VAL A 1002 -15.52 -6.09 35.93
CA VAL A 1002 -16.47 -7.21 36.05
C VAL A 1002 -17.40 -7.00 37.24
N GLY A 1003 -16.87 -6.50 38.37
CA GLY A 1003 -17.66 -6.18 39.55
C GLY A 1003 -18.66 -5.05 39.34
N ALA A 1004 -18.36 -4.11 38.44
CA ALA A 1004 -19.23 -2.97 38.09
C ALA A 1004 -20.37 -3.32 37.12
N MET A 1005 -20.32 -4.48 36.45
CA MET A 1005 -21.37 -4.89 35.51
C MET A 1005 -22.72 -5.07 36.22
N PRO A 1006 -23.84 -4.70 35.57
CA PRO A 1006 -25.18 -4.93 36.12
C PRO A 1006 -25.38 -6.40 36.50
N ARG A 1007 -26.17 -6.71 37.53
CA ARG A 1007 -26.49 -8.09 37.94
C ARG A 1007 -27.97 -8.39 37.71
N GLY A 1008 -28.28 -9.67 37.47
CA GLY A 1008 -29.64 -10.13 37.19
C GLY A 1008 -29.92 -10.33 35.69
N PRO A 1009 -31.15 -10.75 35.33
CA PRO A 1009 -31.57 -10.87 33.94
C PRO A 1009 -31.64 -9.49 33.27
N VAL A 1010 -31.47 -9.46 31.95
CA VAL A 1010 -31.64 -8.24 31.14
C VAL A 1010 -33.11 -7.88 31.10
N ALA A 1011 -33.44 -6.69 31.61
CA ALA A 1011 -34.80 -6.17 31.63
C ALA A 1011 -35.21 -5.59 30.28
N GLN A 1012 -36.46 -5.78 29.89
CA GLN A 1012 -37.04 -5.16 28.70
C GLN A 1012 -37.25 -3.66 28.93
N LEU A 1013 -36.81 -2.83 28.00
CA LEU A 1013 -36.96 -1.38 28.03
C LEU A 1013 -38.43 -0.97 27.85
N SER A 1014 -38.76 0.28 28.20
CA SER A 1014 -40.13 0.81 28.00
C SER A 1014 -40.58 0.84 26.55
N SER A 1015 -39.64 0.85 25.59
CA SER A 1015 -39.90 0.71 24.16
C SER A 1015 -40.27 -0.73 23.74
N GLY A 1016 -40.11 -1.70 24.63
CA GLY A 1016 -40.20 -3.13 24.31
C GLY A 1016 -38.87 -3.73 23.83
N ALA A 1017 -37.81 -2.94 23.67
CA ALA A 1017 -36.51 -3.43 23.21
C ALA A 1017 -35.65 -4.04 24.34
N PHE A 1018 -34.60 -4.77 23.98
CA PHE A 1018 -33.49 -5.13 24.87
C PHE A 1018 -32.19 -4.51 24.36
N ALA A 1019 -31.40 -3.95 25.29
CA ALA A 1019 -30.04 -3.47 25.03
C ALA A 1019 -29.08 -4.31 25.89
N ILE A 1020 -28.11 -4.96 25.24
CA ILE A 1020 -27.18 -5.90 25.88
C ILE A 1020 -25.76 -5.49 25.48
N GLU A 1021 -24.88 -5.37 26.46
CA GLU A 1021 -23.44 -5.26 26.22
C GLU A 1021 -22.82 -6.66 26.31
N ALA A 1022 -22.03 -7.04 25.31
CA ALA A 1022 -21.58 -8.41 25.14
C ALA A 1022 -20.63 -8.86 26.27
N GLU A 1023 -19.88 -7.92 26.84
CA GLU A 1023 -18.98 -8.16 27.95
C GLU A 1023 -19.70 -8.57 29.25
N TRP A 1024 -21.01 -8.36 29.38
CA TRP A 1024 -21.76 -8.84 30.56
C TRP A 1024 -21.65 -10.37 30.74
N ALA A 1025 -21.31 -11.12 29.69
CA ALA A 1025 -21.02 -12.55 29.80
C ALA A 1025 -19.79 -12.86 30.69
N LEU A 1026 -18.86 -11.90 30.87
CA LEU A 1026 -17.68 -12.04 31.74
C LEU A 1026 -18.04 -12.18 33.23
N ARG A 1027 -19.26 -11.77 33.64
CA ARG A 1027 -19.77 -11.97 35.01
C ARG A 1027 -19.73 -13.44 35.42
N ASN A 1028 -19.90 -14.34 34.45
CA ASN A 1028 -19.92 -15.79 34.61
C ASN A 1028 -20.83 -16.24 35.77
N ASP A 1029 -22.07 -15.76 35.75
CA ASP A 1029 -23.10 -16.04 36.75
C ASP A 1029 -24.35 -16.70 36.14
N ALA A 1030 -25.43 -16.85 36.91
CA ALA A 1030 -26.65 -17.51 36.47
C ALA A 1030 -27.41 -16.77 35.35
N HIS A 1031 -27.08 -15.49 35.09
CA HIS A 1031 -27.80 -14.63 34.16
C HIS A 1031 -26.97 -14.17 32.96
N ALA A 1032 -25.64 -14.13 33.05
CA ALA A 1032 -24.81 -14.19 31.85
C ALA A 1032 -23.46 -14.87 32.09
N TYR A 1033 -23.04 -15.67 31.11
CA TYR A 1033 -21.87 -16.52 31.22
C TYR A 1033 -21.30 -16.88 29.85
N ILE A 1034 -20.06 -17.37 29.86
CA ILE A 1034 -19.34 -17.84 28.66
C ILE A 1034 -19.23 -19.37 28.72
N THR A 1035 -19.44 -20.03 27.59
CA THR A 1035 -19.07 -21.44 27.40
C THR A 1035 -17.86 -21.55 26.48
N ALA A 1036 -16.92 -22.44 26.83
CA ALA A 1036 -15.79 -22.75 25.98
C ALA A 1036 -16.21 -23.75 24.87
N SER A 1037 -15.41 -23.82 23.81
CA SER A 1037 -15.61 -24.80 22.75
C SER A 1037 -15.49 -26.22 23.29
N LEU A 1038 -16.37 -27.10 22.81
CA LEU A 1038 -16.27 -28.54 23.08
C LEU A 1038 -15.09 -29.20 22.35
N ASP A 1039 -14.49 -28.52 21.37
CA ASP A 1039 -13.29 -29.01 20.69
C ASP A 1039 -12.03 -28.81 21.53
N SER A 1040 -11.99 -27.74 22.33
CA SER A 1040 -10.88 -27.44 23.23
C SER A 1040 -11.30 -26.39 24.26
N PRO A 1041 -11.11 -26.66 25.57
CA PRO A 1041 -11.48 -25.72 26.63
C PRO A 1041 -10.61 -24.44 26.63
N ALA A 1042 -9.50 -24.42 25.89
CA ALA A 1042 -8.67 -23.22 25.71
C ALA A 1042 -9.29 -22.20 24.73
N VAL A 1043 -10.35 -22.60 24.01
CA VAL A 1043 -10.99 -21.78 22.97
C VAL A 1043 -12.31 -21.28 23.52
N ALA A 1044 -12.37 -20.00 23.83
CA ALA A 1044 -13.55 -19.34 24.38
C ALA A 1044 -13.59 -17.89 23.94
N TRP A 1045 -14.76 -17.26 24.11
CA TRP A 1045 -14.86 -15.81 23.98
C TRP A 1045 -14.00 -15.11 25.02
N ARG A 1046 -13.29 -14.09 24.59
CA ARG A 1046 -12.42 -13.22 25.40
C ARG A 1046 -12.76 -11.77 25.10
N HIS A 1047 -12.48 -10.86 26.03
CA HIS A 1047 -12.72 -9.45 25.77
C HIS A 1047 -11.60 -8.80 24.94
N THR A 1048 -11.96 -7.72 24.28
CA THR A 1048 -11.14 -6.74 23.58
C THR A 1048 -11.75 -5.35 23.82
N HIS A 1049 -11.04 -4.26 23.54
CA HIS A 1049 -11.64 -2.93 23.57
C HIS A 1049 -12.63 -2.73 22.41
N ALA A 1050 -13.55 -1.77 22.57
CA ALA A 1050 -14.44 -1.27 21.52
C ALA A 1050 -14.43 0.27 21.41
N GLU A 1051 -15.07 0.80 20.37
CA GLU A 1051 -15.21 2.25 20.11
C GLU A 1051 -16.30 2.92 20.94
N THR A 1052 -17.20 2.12 21.46
CA THR A 1052 -18.37 2.55 22.21
C THR A 1052 -18.02 3.10 23.59
N ALA A 1053 -19.01 3.74 24.21
CA ALA A 1053 -18.90 4.43 25.49
C ALA A 1053 -17.73 5.43 25.51
N GLY A 1054 -17.58 6.22 24.44
CA GLY A 1054 -16.48 7.18 24.32
C GLY A 1054 -15.10 6.51 24.29
N ARG A 1055 -14.97 5.38 23.58
CA ARG A 1055 -13.78 4.50 23.55
C ARG A 1055 -13.49 3.85 24.92
N ALA A 1056 -14.44 3.71 25.83
CA ALA A 1056 -14.23 2.93 27.07
C ALA A 1056 -14.88 1.54 27.04
N GLY A 1057 -15.68 1.25 26.02
CA GLY A 1057 -16.43 0.00 25.88
C GLY A 1057 -15.55 -1.23 25.67
N LEU A 1058 -16.13 -2.40 25.94
CA LEU A 1058 -15.53 -3.70 25.67
C LEU A 1058 -16.34 -4.43 24.59
N ALA A 1059 -15.67 -5.29 23.84
CA ALA A 1059 -16.30 -6.25 22.97
C ALA A 1059 -15.79 -7.65 23.30
N MET A 1060 -16.51 -8.67 22.85
CA MET A 1060 -16.16 -10.07 22.98
C MET A 1060 -15.67 -10.63 21.64
N HIS A 1061 -14.63 -11.45 21.66
CA HIS A 1061 -13.96 -12.01 20.47
C HIS A 1061 -13.38 -13.41 20.77
N VAL A 1062 -13.49 -14.34 19.83
CA VAL A 1062 -12.76 -15.62 19.84
C VAL A 1062 -11.42 -15.49 19.08
N ASP A 1063 -10.35 -15.28 19.84
CA ASP A 1063 -8.98 -14.98 19.36
C ASP A 1063 -8.24 -16.24 18.85
N GLN A 1064 -8.74 -16.86 17.77
CA GLN A 1064 -8.10 -17.96 17.03
C GLN A 1064 -8.42 -17.89 15.51
N PRO A 1065 -7.65 -17.11 14.73
CA PRO A 1065 -7.98 -16.82 13.33
C PRO A 1065 -8.23 -18.06 12.47
N ARG A 1066 -9.10 -17.94 11.46
CA ARG A 1066 -9.40 -18.98 10.45
C ARG A 1066 -9.99 -20.29 11.01
N ARG A 1067 -10.53 -20.25 12.23
CA ARG A 1067 -11.26 -21.37 12.82
C ARG A 1067 -12.76 -21.20 12.60
N ARG A 1068 -13.43 -22.25 12.14
CA ARG A 1068 -14.87 -22.26 11.87
C ARG A 1068 -15.57 -23.44 12.52
N TRP A 1069 -16.76 -23.21 13.06
CA TRP A 1069 -17.64 -24.23 13.63
C TRP A 1069 -18.83 -24.47 12.70
N VAL A 1070 -18.94 -25.68 12.16
CA VAL A 1070 -20.10 -26.10 11.36
C VAL A 1070 -21.25 -26.54 12.27
N ASP A 1071 -20.93 -27.18 13.40
CA ASP A 1071 -21.91 -27.57 14.41
C ASP A 1071 -21.93 -26.51 15.53
N PRO A 1072 -23.00 -25.68 15.61
CA PRO A 1072 -23.10 -24.61 16.60
C PRO A 1072 -23.07 -25.12 18.04
N THR A 1073 -23.47 -26.36 18.30
CA THR A 1073 -23.49 -26.91 19.67
C THR A 1073 -22.09 -27.18 20.24
N ARG A 1074 -21.06 -27.14 19.39
CA ARG A 1074 -19.64 -27.30 19.77
C ARG A 1074 -18.89 -25.98 19.88
N ALA A 1075 -19.48 -24.91 19.37
CA ALA A 1075 -18.89 -23.58 19.37
C ALA A 1075 -18.86 -23.00 20.79
N PRO A 1076 -17.88 -22.13 21.10
CA PRO A 1076 -17.94 -21.32 22.31
C PRO A 1076 -19.11 -20.32 22.22
N GLY A 1077 -19.74 -20.01 23.36
CA GLY A 1077 -20.95 -19.19 23.42
C GLY A 1077 -20.90 -18.07 24.46
N LEU A 1078 -21.58 -16.97 24.15
CA LEU A 1078 -22.00 -15.93 25.08
C LEU A 1078 -23.48 -16.15 25.39
N HIS A 1079 -23.89 -16.15 26.66
CA HIS A 1079 -25.25 -16.45 27.07
C HIS A 1079 -25.83 -15.36 27.96
N TYR A 1080 -27.08 -14.94 27.71
CA TYR A 1080 -27.78 -13.88 28.44
C TYR A 1080 -29.21 -14.29 28.77
N SER A 1081 -29.59 -14.17 30.04
CA SER A 1081 -30.96 -14.33 30.50
C SER A 1081 -31.77 -13.05 30.26
N LEU A 1082 -32.87 -13.16 29.54
CA LEU A 1082 -33.80 -12.07 29.21
C LEU A 1082 -35.10 -12.24 30.01
N ASP A 1083 -35.63 -11.13 30.54
CA ASP A 1083 -36.96 -11.09 31.14
C ASP A 1083 -37.97 -10.50 30.15
N VAL A 1084 -38.65 -11.37 29.40
CA VAL A 1084 -39.57 -10.97 28.32
C VAL A 1084 -40.96 -10.66 28.89
N SER A 1085 -41.26 -9.38 29.06
CA SER A 1085 -42.57 -8.91 29.51
C SER A 1085 -43.60 -8.82 28.37
N THR A 1086 -43.16 -8.39 27.19
CA THR A 1086 -43.96 -8.26 25.96
C THR A 1086 -43.42 -9.24 24.92
N PRO A 1087 -44.13 -10.35 24.62
CA PRO A 1087 -43.71 -11.29 23.59
C PRO A 1087 -43.91 -10.73 22.20
N GLY A 1088 -43.14 -11.23 21.23
CA GLY A 1088 -43.24 -10.80 19.83
C GLY A 1088 -42.10 -11.34 18.97
N GLU A 1089 -42.06 -10.86 17.73
CA GLU A 1089 -40.93 -11.07 16.82
C GLU A 1089 -39.93 -9.94 17.02
N PHE A 1090 -38.71 -10.29 17.41
CA PHE A 1090 -37.65 -9.35 17.70
C PHE A 1090 -36.62 -9.35 16.57
N HIS A 1091 -36.38 -8.19 15.98
CA HIS A 1091 -35.24 -7.96 15.09
C HIS A 1091 -33.98 -7.84 15.93
N VAL A 1092 -33.03 -8.75 15.70
CA VAL A 1092 -31.78 -8.85 16.45
C VAL A 1092 -30.70 -8.14 15.66
N TRP A 1093 -30.20 -7.06 16.22
CA TRP A 1093 -29.03 -6.34 15.73
C TRP A 1093 -27.81 -6.68 16.58
N ALA A 1094 -26.66 -6.81 15.93
CA ALA A 1094 -25.37 -6.94 16.59
C ALA A 1094 -24.42 -5.85 16.08
N LEU A 1095 -23.76 -5.16 17.00
CA LEU A 1095 -22.64 -4.27 16.67
C LEU A 1095 -21.39 -5.12 16.58
N VAL A 1096 -20.90 -5.33 15.37
CA VAL A 1096 -19.81 -6.27 15.08
C VAL A 1096 -18.67 -5.62 14.32
N LYS A 1097 -17.48 -6.22 14.43
CA LYS A 1097 -16.30 -5.87 13.64
C LYS A 1097 -15.52 -7.14 13.33
N TYR A 1098 -15.00 -7.23 12.10
CA TYR A 1098 -14.25 -8.38 11.61
C TYR A 1098 -13.17 -7.93 10.63
N ASP A 1099 -12.13 -8.76 10.51
CA ASP A 1099 -10.93 -8.44 9.75
C ASP A 1099 -11.00 -8.94 8.31
N SER A 1100 -11.77 -10.00 8.05
CA SER A 1100 -11.92 -10.62 6.74
C SER A 1100 -13.25 -11.38 6.61
N HIS A 1101 -13.54 -11.90 5.42
CA HIS A 1101 -14.68 -12.77 5.12
C HIS A 1101 -14.59 -14.18 5.75
N ALA A 1102 -13.51 -14.47 6.47
CA ALA A 1102 -13.32 -15.73 7.19
C ALA A 1102 -13.54 -15.60 8.70
N ASP A 1103 -13.96 -14.39 9.13
CA ASP A 1103 -14.08 -13.97 10.51
C ASP A 1103 -15.42 -13.25 10.78
N ASP A 1104 -16.43 -13.39 9.92
CA ASP A 1104 -17.59 -12.48 9.85
C ASP A 1104 -18.91 -13.11 10.34
N GLY A 1105 -18.92 -14.39 10.69
CA GLY A 1105 -20.13 -15.12 11.03
C GLY A 1105 -20.37 -15.42 12.52
N LEU A 1106 -21.64 -15.47 12.92
CA LEU A 1106 -22.10 -15.98 14.22
C LEU A 1106 -23.37 -16.84 14.11
N PHE A 1107 -23.68 -17.61 15.15
CA PHE A 1107 -24.99 -18.24 15.33
C PHE A 1107 -25.76 -17.60 16.47
N LEU A 1108 -27.09 -17.50 16.32
CA LEU A 1108 -28.00 -17.21 17.42
C LEU A 1108 -28.65 -18.49 17.94
N ALA A 1109 -28.89 -18.56 19.25
CA ALA A 1109 -29.68 -19.62 19.85
C ALA A 1109 -30.64 -19.08 20.92
N VAL A 1110 -31.85 -19.63 20.99
CA VAL A 1110 -32.83 -19.33 22.03
C VAL A 1110 -33.08 -20.58 22.86
N ASP A 1111 -32.96 -20.46 24.17
CA ASP A 1111 -33.17 -21.55 25.14
C ASP A 1111 -32.34 -22.81 24.79
N GLY A 1112 -31.13 -22.61 24.26
CA GLY A 1112 -30.20 -23.67 23.87
C GLY A 1112 -30.44 -24.28 22.49
N MET A 1113 -31.40 -23.78 21.72
CA MET A 1113 -31.70 -24.23 20.36
C MET A 1113 -31.11 -23.24 19.33
N PRO A 1114 -30.03 -23.61 18.61
CA PRO A 1114 -29.46 -22.77 17.56
C PRO A 1114 -30.42 -22.58 16.40
N GLN A 1115 -30.47 -21.37 15.87
CA GLN A 1115 -31.18 -21.04 14.64
C GLN A 1115 -30.34 -21.48 13.43
N PRO A 1116 -30.96 -22.08 12.39
CA PRO A 1116 -30.27 -22.37 11.13
C PRO A 1116 -29.72 -21.08 10.48
N LEU A 1117 -28.57 -21.18 9.80
CA LEU A 1117 -27.98 -20.01 9.12
C LEU A 1117 -28.88 -19.51 7.99
N GLU A 1118 -29.65 -20.39 7.35
CA GLU A 1118 -30.57 -20.04 6.27
C GLU A 1118 -31.72 -19.12 6.74
N GLU A 1119 -31.98 -19.06 8.06
CA GLU A 1119 -32.96 -18.17 8.67
C GLU A 1119 -32.33 -16.86 9.19
N GLN A 1120 -31.00 -16.72 9.12
CA GLN A 1120 -30.28 -15.48 9.44
C GLN A 1120 -30.08 -14.63 8.17
N SER A 1121 -29.96 -13.32 8.36
CA SER A 1121 -29.62 -12.38 7.31
C SER A 1121 -28.30 -12.77 6.64
N ALA A 1122 -28.24 -12.63 5.32
CA ALA A 1122 -27.10 -13.01 4.48
C ALA A 1122 -26.59 -14.45 4.71
N GLN A 1123 -27.46 -15.36 5.19
CA GLN A 1123 -27.10 -16.74 5.52
C GLN A 1123 -25.93 -16.84 6.54
N GLY A 1124 -25.83 -15.84 7.42
CA GLY A 1124 -24.78 -15.74 8.45
C GLY A 1124 -23.45 -15.14 7.99
N ALA A 1125 -23.29 -14.76 6.72
CA ALA A 1125 -22.10 -14.08 6.22
C ALA A 1125 -22.33 -12.56 6.22
N MET A 1126 -21.70 -11.83 7.14
CA MET A 1126 -21.92 -10.39 7.32
C MET A 1126 -20.89 -9.51 6.59
N TYR A 1127 -19.93 -10.09 5.86
CA TYR A 1127 -18.82 -9.37 5.23
C TYR A 1127 -19.22 -8.64 3.94
N THR A 1128 -18.78 -7.38 3.83
CA THR A 1128 -18.71 -6.60 2.58
C THR A 1128 -17.45 -5.74 2.60
N PHE A 1129 -17.08 -5.16 1.45
CA PHE A 1129 -15.92 -4.24 1.42
C PHE A 1129 -16.20 -2.96 2.23
N GLY A 1130 -17.45 -2.50 2.24
CA GLY A 1130 -17.89 -1.33 2.99
C GLY A 1130 -17.93 -1.50 4.50
N THR A 1131 -17.83 -2.73 5.01
CA THR A 1131 -18.01 -3.08 6.43
C THR A 1131 -16.80 -3.78 7.07
N GLN A 1132 -15.77 -4.12 6.28
CA GLN A 1132 -14.53 -4.69 6.81
C GLN A 1132 -13.77 -3.66 7.66
N GLN A 1133 -13.21 -4.09 8.80
CA GLN A 1133 -12.44 -3.24 9.72
C GLN A 1133 -13.21 -2.03 10.28
N VAL A 1134 -14.53 -1.99 10.10
CA VAL A 1134 -15.42 -0.95 10.61
C VAL A 1134 -16.44 -1.58 11.55
N TRP A 1135 -16.80 -0.89 12.64
CA TRP A 1135 -17.91 -1.32 13.48
C TRP A 1135 -19.23 -1.12 12.74
N VAL A 1136 -19.97 -2.20 12.53
CA VAL A 1136 -21.25 -2.21 11.83
C VAL A 1136 -22.36 -2.75 12.71
N TRP A 1137 -23.46 -2.03 12.79
CA TRP A 1137 -24.73 -2.56 13.27
C TRP A 1137 -25.31 -3.44 12.18
N ALA A 1138 -25.12 -4.76 12.28
CA ALA A 1138 -25.67 -5.73 11.37
C ALA A 1138 -27.00 -6.27 11.91
N HIS A 1139 -28.04 -6.26 11.07
CA HIS A 1139 -29.23 -7.06 11.35
C HIS A 1139 -28.86 -8.53 11.15
N VAL A 1140 -28.95 -9.33 12.20
CA VAL A 1140 -28.52 -10.73 12.19
C VAL A 1140 -29.69 -11.66 11.88
N SER A 1141 -30.83 -11.50 12.55
CA SER A 1141 -32.03 -12.31 12.31
C SER A 1141 -33.26 -11.73 13.02
N THR A 1142 -34.42 -12.34 12.78
CA THR A 1142 -35.65 -12.11 13.54
C THR A 1142 -35.97 -13.34 14.40
N LEU A 1143 -36.18 -13.15 15.70
CA LEU A 1143 -36.47 -14.21 16.67
C LEU A 1143 -37.83 -14.03 17.33
N ALA A 1144 -38.64 -15.09 17.35
CA ALA A 1144 -39.88 -15.10 18.12
C ALA A 1144 -39.59 -15.42 19.61
N LEU A 1145 -39.80 -14.44 20.50
CA LEU A 1145 -39.62 -14.61 21.94
C LEU A 1145 -40.97 -14.62 22.66
N ALA A 1146 -41.26 -15.72 23.34
CA ALA A 1146 -42.44 -15.84 24.20
C ALA A 1146 -42.17 -15.25 25.60
N ALA A 1147 -43.23 -14.79 26.26
CA ALA A 1147 -43.14 -14.13 27.56
C ALA A 1147 -42.51 -15.03 28.63
N GLY A 1148 -41.87 -14.39 29.61
CA GLY A 1148 -41.13 -15.02 30.70
C GLY A 1148 -39.63 -15.12 30.44
N PRO A 1149 -38.89 -15.82 31.32
CA PRO A 1149 -37.45 -15.95 31.23
C PRO A 1149 -37.03 -16.69 29.95
N ARG A 1150 -36.13 -16.09 29.18
CA ARG A 1150 -35.50 -16.68 27.99
C ARG A 1150 -34.00 -16.61 28.10
N THR A 1151 -33.30 -17.51 27.41
CA THR A 1151 -31.84 -17.41 27.25
C THR A 1151 -31.52 -17.13 25.80
N LEU A 1152 -30.96 -15.96 25.51
CA LEU A 1152 -30.35 -15.66 24.22
C LEU A 1152 -28.88 -16.07 24.27
N SER A 1153 -28.41 -16.77 23.23
CA SER A 1153 -27.00 -17.11 23.09
C SER A 1153 -26.46 -16.64 21.74
N VAL A 1154 -25.22 -16.15 21.76
CA VAL A 1154 -24.39 -15.86 20.58
C VAL A 1154 -23.27 -16.88 20.55
N LEU A 1155 -23.24 -17.75 19.54
CA LEU A 1155 -22.25 -18.81 19.40
C LEU A 1155 -21.32 -18.46 18.24
N ALA A 1156 -20.03 -18.74 18.36
CA ALA A 1156 -19.09 -18.44 17.30
C ALA A 1156 -19.34 -19.37 16.09
N HIS A 1157 -19.59 -18.80 14.92
CA HIS A 1157 -19.55 -19.54 13.66
C HIS A 1157 -18.14 -19.49 13.10
N GLU A 1158 -17.54 -18.31 13.12
CA GLU A 1158 -16.15 -18.07 12.75
C GLU A 1158 -15.43 -17.34 13.89
N ALA A 1159 -14.18 -17.73 14.14
CA ALA A 1159 -13.30 -17.00 15.04
C ALA A 1159 -12.78 -15.73 14.36
N GLY A 1160 -12.33 -14.73 15.13
CA GLY A 1160 -11.98 -13.42 14.57
C GLY A 1160 -13.08 -12.37 14.71
N LEU A 1161 -14.36 -12.77 14.71
CA LEU A 1161 -15.49 -11.87 14.90
C LEU A 1161 -15.45 -11.21 16.28
N ARG A 1162 -15.70 -9.90 16.31
CA ARG A 1162 -15.84 -9.09 17.52
C ARG A 1162 -17.29 -8.65 17.65
N VAL A 1163 -17.88 -8.82 18.83
CA VAL A 1163 -19.25 -8.45 19.15
C VAL A 1163 -19.24 -7.51 20.35
N ASP A 1164 -19.70 -6.28 20.17
CA ASP A 1164 -19.74 -5.24 21.20
C ASP A 1164 -21.12 -5.23 21.89
N ARG A 1165 -22.19 -5.01 21.12
CA ARG A 1165 -23.55 -4.85 21.65
C ARG A 1165 -24.56 -5.69 20.87
N LEU A 1166 -25.64 -6.06 21.54
CA LEU A 1166 -26.84 -6.62 20.92
C LEU A 1166 -28.03 -5.70 21.21
N TYR A 1167 -28.86 -5.46 20.20
CA TYR A 1167 -30.10 -4.70 20.34
C TYR A 1167 -31.25 -5.47 19.72
N LEU A 1168 -32.25 -5.82 20.53
CA LEU A 1168 -33.42 -6.56 20.09
C LEU A 1168 -34.63 -5.63 20.12
N THR A 1169 -35.32 -5.46 18.99
CA THR A 1169 -36.46 -4.54 18.86
C THR A 1169 -37.68 -5.21 18.24
N LEU A 1170 -38.89 -4.77 18.60
CA LEU A 1170 -40.16 -5.31 18.09
C LEU A 1170 -40.59 -4.73 16.73
N GLY A 1171 -39.89 -3.71 16.24
CA GLY A 1171 -40.16 -3.06 14.94
C GLY A 1171 -38.87 -2.77 14.16
N ASP A 1172 -38.99 -2.13 13.01
CA ASP A 1172 -37.87 -1.86 12.09
C ASP A 1172 -36.96 -0.68 12.53
N GLU A 1173 -37.10 -0.22 13.77
CA GLU A 1173 -36.24 0.84 14.32
C GLU A 1173 -34.77 0.43 14.32
N ARG A 1174 -33.89 1.38 13.96
CA ARG A 1174 -32.44 1.18 14.04
C ARG A 1174 -31.97 1.15 15.51
N PRO A 1175 -30.86 0.44 15.81
CA PRO A 1175 -30.19 0.57 17.09
C PRO A 1175 -29.84 2.03 17.42
N PRO A 1176 -29.87 2.42 18.71
CA PRO A 1176 -29.47 3.76 19.12
C PRO A 1176 -27.99 4.02 18.85
N LEU A 1177 -27.64 5.28 18.62
CA LEU A 1177 -26.23 5.69 18.52
C LEU A 1177 -25.54 5.59 19.88
N ASP A 1178 -24.21 5.62 19.91
CA ASP A 1178 -23.44 5.39 21.14
C ASP A 1178 -23.80 6.35 22.27
N ALA A 1179 -23.99 7.65 21.97
CA ALA A 1179 -24.40 8.66 22.94
C ALA A 1179 -25.84 8.48 23.48
N GLU A 1180 -26.66 7.69 22.78
CA GLU A 1180 -28.06 7.40 23.10
C GLU A 1180 -28.22 6.01 23.73
N TRP A 1181 -27.12 5.25 23.88
CA TRP A 1181 -27.17 3.89 24.40
C TRP A 1181 -27.76 3.86 25.82
N PRO A 1182 -28.78 3.01 26.08
CA PRO A 1182 -29.42 2.94 27.38
C PRO A 1182 -28.42 2.59 28.50
N GLN A 1183 -28.24 3.52 29.45
CA GLN A 1183 -27.39 3.25 30.61
C GLN A 1183 -28.11 2.29 31.57
N PRO A 1184 -27.40 1.30 32.16
CA PRO A 1184 -28.00 0.44 33.16
C PRO A 1184 -28.45 1.29 34.36
N ALA A 1185 -29.65 1.00 34.89
CA ALA A 1185 -30.14 1.69 36.08
C ALA A 1185 -29.14 1.50 37.23
N SER A 1186 -28.52 2.59 37.71
CA SER A 1186 -27.62 2.54 38.87
C SER A 1186 -28.32 1.83 40.04
N PRO A 1187 -27.68 0.87 40.72
CA PRO A 1187 -28.20 0.39 41.98
C PRO A 1187 -28.23 1.58 42.93
N VAL A 1188 -29.42 2.03 43.28
CA VAL A 1188 -29.63 3.07 44.29
C VAL A 1188 -28.94 2.58 45.57
N HIS A 1189 -27.79 3.17 45.89
CA HIS A 1189 -27.18 3.01 47.20
C HIS A 1189 -28.10 3.64 48.24
N HIS A 1190 -29.07 2.88 48.73
CA HIS A 1190 -29.72 3.16 50.00
C HIS A 1190 -28.73 2.87 51.12
N LEU A 1191 -27.82 3.82 51.36
CA LEU A 1191 -27.25 4.01 52.69
C LEU A 1191 -28.31 4.73 53.54
N GLU A 1192 -29.30 3.97 54.03
CA GLU A 1192 -30.08 4.45 55.17
C GLU A 1192 -29.27 4.19 56.44
N GLY A 1193 -28.97 5.29 57.11
CA GLY A 1193 -28.16 5.36 58.32
C GLY A 1193 -28.83 4.77 59.55
N GLU A 1194 -27.97 4.62 60.55
CA GLU A 1194 -28.21 4.15 61.91
C GLU A 1194 -29.42 4.79 62.60
N SER A 1195 -30.07 3.97 63.44
CA SER A 1195 -30.52 4.37 64.77
C SER A 1195 -30.09 3.32 65.79
#